data_AF-A0A8T3UBZ8-F1
#
_entry.id   AF-A0A8T3UBZ8-F1
#
_cell.length_a   1.000
_cell.length_b   1.000
_cell.length_c   1.000
_cell.angle_alpha   90.00
_cell.angle_beta   90.00
_cell.angle_gamma   90.00
#
_symmetry.space_group_name_H-M   'P 1'
#
loop_
_entity.id
_entity.type
_entity.pdbx_description
1 polymer ?
#
loop_
_entity_poly.entity_id
_entity_poly.type
_entity_poly.pdbx_seq_one_letter_code
_entity_poly.pdbx_strand_id
1 'polypeptide(L)'
;MAVYKNNDIELIVHIKNGKFYKLGKALTTVTWSGDIKSPSRTLEFNLIQTVTDSKLEQLGIVEGSTCCFYVGGKEIYRGTIIDIDKSNTNNEITMIAHDIGFLLAKDQVNYNFVDKTAQDIAKEVFKGKGNQTSLKYGTIAPANTKITKMFVGATRYDTIMSAYTAHSKKDKDHKKYMIEVDIDKFNVIEKGVKKLRIMFNESQNMSSANYKVSLENLVNRVVIVDEKGNTVKEELNKELRKLYQYISKVIEQKKDKALTDDEIKAEFNGPEKTCNLSGYGDISCKCGYKVQVQDSFTGLIGEFYIDKDKHTWSGGKYEIDLELNFDNIMDEKDAGKEESKEDTTNTQATSSRDWGHGVTKEQLDKVLGGKLAGMGATFLKYANMYKVNPAIVAAISMHETGNGTSRLAREQNNFFGMRKKDGSWMKFSSPEEGIRRGISNIARNYVNKGKKSLNSMVGVYAEGGGNWVPEISKFYNKITGQNVSSAKWGTGVKTDAEAEANVITTNGTSSEGLHRVAEVAQKYLRNGINKPSYAWCCWFATKCLREAGYTPVANTNLCDDYYIAYKNAGRLKSPSEYTPKVGDTIFFYGSGGYSRKYTNHVGIVTGTSGSGESIQIHTIEGNANNRVASRTYGKYRSSWSRIVGYGVN
;
A
#
# COMPACT_ATOMS: atom_id res chain seq x y z
N MET A 1 -0.70 13.90 -46.15
CA MET A 1 -1.45 12.84 -45.46
C MET A 1 -1.03 11.51 -46.05
N ALA A 2 -0.78 10.48 -45.25
CA ALA A 2 -0.59 9.13 -45.78
C ALA A 2 -1.98 8.59 -46.15
N VAL A 3 -2.25 8.42 -47.45
CA VAL A 3 -3.51 7.85 -47.92
C VAL A 3 -3.29 6.36 -48.12
N TYR A 4 -3.80 5.54 -47.19
CA TYR A 4 -3.81 4.09 -47.34
C TYR A 4 -5.08 3.67 -48.08
N LYS A 5 -4.94 3.00 -49.21
CA LYS A 5 -6.03 2.38 -49.99
C LYS A 5 -6.14 0.90 -49.62
N ASN A 6 -7.22 0.24 -50.03
CA ASN A 6 -7.38 -1.22 -49.83
C ASN A 6 -6.24 -2.05 -50.46
N ASN A 7 -5.54 -1.54 -51.48
CA ASN A 7 -4.37 -2.23 -52.05
C ASN A 7 -3.11 -2.12 -51.18
N ASP A 8 -3.11 -1.21 -50.20
CA ASP A 8 -1.99 -0.99 -49.29
C ASP A 8 -2.07 -1.87 -48.04
N ILE A 9 -3.16 -2.66 -47.90
CA ILE A 9 -3.35 -3.56 -46.77
C ILE A 9 -3.22 -5.02 -47.18
N GLU A 10 -2.58 -5.82 -46.33
CA GLU A 10 -2.52 -7.27 -46.48
C GLU A 10 -2.84 -7.92 -45.12
N LEU A 11 -3.81 -8.81 -45.11
CA LEU A 11 -4.11 -9.64 -43.94
C LEU A 11 -3.72 -11.09 -44.25
N ILE A 12 -2.88 -11.67 -43.42
CA ILE A 12 -2.46 -13.07 -43.52
C ILE A 12 -3.01 -13.83 -42.31
N VAL A 13 -3.75 -14.90 -42.55
CA VAL A 13 -4.26 -15.79 -41.49
C VAL A 13 -3.57 -17.14 -41.59
N HIS A 14 -2.87 -17.52 -40.54
CA HIS A 14 -2.23 -18.82 -40.36
C HIS A 14 -3.17 -19.75 -39.59
N ILE A 15 -3.58 -20.84 -40.22
CA ILE A 15 -4.42 -21.87 -39.60
C ILE A 15 -3.57 -23.03 -39.06
N LYS A 16 -4.12 -23.82 -38.13
CA LYS A 16 -3.46 -25.03 -37.62
C LYS A 16 -3.09 -25.96 -38.79
N ASN A 17 -1.89 -26.56 -38.72
CA ASN A 17 -1.23 -27.39 -39.76
C ASN A 17 -0.41 -26.65 -40.84
N GLY A 18 -0.09 -25.36 -40.66
CA GLY A 18 0.90 -24.65 -41.47
C GLY A 18 0.37 -24.06 -42.79
N LYS A 19 -0.92 -24.20 -43.09
CA LYS A 19 -1.58 -23.46 -44.17
C LYS A 19 -1.78 -22.00 -43.77
N PHE A 20 -1.76 -21.11 -44.75
CA PHE A 20 -2.09 -19.70 -44.54
C PHE A 20 -2.93 -19.15 -45.71
N TYR A 21 -3.72 -18.13 -45.43
CA TYR A 21 -4.54 -17.43 -46.42
C TYR A 21 -4.17 -15.95 -46.45
N LYS A 22 -4.01 -15.40 -47.66
CA LYS A 22 -3.88 -13.96 -47.90
C LYS A 22 -5.25 -13.40 -48.22
N LEU A 23 -5.81 -12.62 -47.30
CA LEU A 23 -7.21 -12.20 -47.35
C LEU A 23 -7.41 -10.80 -47.93
N GLY A 24 -6.34 -10.08 -48.30
CA GLY A 24 -6.40 -8.67 -48.74
C GLY A 24 -7.53 -8.34 -49.73
N LYS A 25 -7.81 -9.24 -50.69
CA LYS A 25 -8.85 -9.05 -51.72
C LYS A 25 -10.26 -9.46 -51.31
N ALA A 26 -10.39 -10.22 -50.22
CA ALA A 26 -11.67 -10.74 -49.73
C ALA A 26 -12.26 -9.90 -48.58
N LEU A 27 -11.51 -8.92 -48.08
CA LEU A 27 -11.91 -8.07 -46.97
C LEU A 27 -12.90 -6.99 -47.42
N THR A 28 -14.03 -6.90 -46.72
CA THR A 28 -14.98 -5.78 -46.88
C THR A 28 -14.60 -4.61 -45.99
N THR A 29 -14.30 -4.90 -44.72
CA THR A 29 -13.90 -3.94 -43.71
C THR A 29 -12.82 -4.54 -42.81
N VAL A 30 -11.84 -3.73 -42.42
CA VAL A 30 -10.89 -4.03 -41.35
C VAL A 30 -10.89 -2.87 -40.37
N THR A 31 -10.98 -3.18 -39.09
CA THR A 31 -10.85 -2.25 -37.99
C THR A 31 -9.70 -2.68 -37.09
N TRP A 32 -8.78 -1.75 -36.82
CA TRP A 32 -7.71 -1.93 -35.84
C TRP A 32 -7.86 -0.88 -34.73
N SER A 33 -7.98 -1.29 -33.48
CA SER A 33 -8.29 -0.38 -32.38
C SER A 33 -7.51 -0.67 -31.11
N GLY A 34 -7.40 0.35 -30.25
CA GLY A 34 -6.80 0.23 -28.92
C GLY A 34 -7.39 1.24 -27.93
N ASP A 35 -7.20 0.94 -26.65
CA ASP A 35 -7.70 1.70 -25.51
C ASP A 35 -6.64 1.70 -24.41
N ILE A 36 -6.38 2.85 -23.79
CA ILE A 36 -5.46 2.98 -22.65
C ILE A 36 -5.87 2.12 -21.43
N LYS A 37 -7.12 1.65 -21.38
CA LYS A 37 -7.68 0.75 -20.35
C LYS A 37 -7.56 -0.73 -20.69
N SER A 38 -6.92 -1.06 -21.81
CA SER A 38 -6.67 -2.43 -22.23
C SER A 38 -5.20 -2.59 -22.61
N PRO A 39 -4.50 -3.64 -22.14
CA PRO A 39 -3.17 -3.97 -22.66
C PRO A 39 -3.23 -4.56 -24.07
N SER A 40 -4.43 -4.90 -24.56
CA SER A 40 -4.65 -5.55 -25.84
C SER A 40 -5.23 -4.61 -26.88
N ARG A 41 -4.71 -4.71 -28.10
CA ARG A 41 -5.35 -4.15 -29.30
C ARG A 41 -6.21 -5.20 -29.98
N THR A 42 -7.22 -4.72 -30.69
CA THR A 42 -8.19 -5.56 -31.38
C THR A 42 -8.08 -5.35 -32.88
N LEU A 43 -8.12 -6.45 -33.63
CA LEU A 43 -8.34 -6.44 -35.07
C LEU A 43 -9.66 -7.15 -35.36
N GLU A 44 -10.62 -6.39 -35.88
CA GLU A 44 -11.89 -6.89 -36.36
C GLU A 44 -11.91 -6.83 -37.88
N PHE A 45 -12.31 -7.91 -38.54
CA PHE A 45 -12.36 -7.92 -40.00
C PHE A 45 -13.47 -8.82 -40.52
N ASN A 46 -13.99 -8.42 -41.67
CA ASN A 46 -15.16 -9.03 -42.27
C ASN A 46 -14.81 -9.64 -43.63
N LEU A 47 -15.36 -10.82 -43.88
CA LEU A 47 -15.25 -11.54 -45.15
C LEU A 47 -16.64 -11.95 -45.62
N ILE A 48 -16.84 -11.98 -46.93
CA ILE A 48 -18.04 -12.57 -47.52
C ILE A 48 -17.73 -14.04 -47.87
N GLN A 49 -18.54 -14.97 -47.37
CA GLN A 49 -18.51 -16.38 -47.77
C GLN A 49 -19.93 -16.85 -48.07
N THR A 50 -20.12 -17.49 -49.22
CA THR A 50 -21.36 -18.19 -49.55
C THR A 50 -21.09 -19.66 -49.81
N VAL A 51 -22.01 -20.52 -49.37
CA VAL A 51 -21.98 -21.97 -49.62
C VAL A 51 -22.60 -22.36 -50.97
N THR A 52 -23.25 -21.42 -51.66
CA THR A 52 -23.93 -21.67 -52.94
C THR A 52 -23.10 -21.30 -54.17
N ASP A 53 -22.05 -20.50 -54.02
CA ASP A 53 -21.13 -20.17 -55.11
C ASP A 53 -19.89 -21.05 -55.07
N SER A 54 -19.79 -21.98 -56.02
CA SER A 54 -18.65 -22.90 -56.14
C SER A 54 -17.34 -22.21 -56.56
N LYS A 55 -17.38 -20.93 -56.97
CA LYS A 55 -16.18 -20.14 -57.29
C LYS A 55 -15.53 -19.52 -56.07
N LEU A 56 -16.19 -19.49 -54.91
CA LEU A 56 -15.64 -18.99 -53.67
C LEU A 56 -15.05 -20.12 -52.84
N GLU A 57 -13.75 -20.06 -52.59
CA GLU A 57 -13.05 -21.01 -51.73
C GLU A 57 -13.54 -20.88 -50.28
N GLN A 58 -13.99 -21.99 -49.70
CA GLN A 58 -14.36 -22.06 -48.29
C GLN A 58 -13.09 -22.01 -47.42
N LEU A 59 -12.89 -20.90 -46.72
CA LEU A 59 -11.71 -20.72 -45.88
C LEU A 59 -11.90 -21.49 -44.56
N GLY A 60 -11.01 -22.45 -44.28
CA GLY A 60 -11.02 -23.24 -43.04
C GLY A 60 -10.46 -22.49 -41.82
N ILE A 61 -10.81 -21.21 -41.66
CA ILE A 61 -10.37 -20.39 -40.55
C ILE A 61 -11.19 -20.77 -39.31
N VAL A 62 -10.48 -21.01 -38.22
CA VAL A 62 -11.05 -21.41 -36.92
C VAL A 62 -10.48 -20.53 -35.81
N GLU A 63 -11.15 -20.52 -34.66
CA GLU A 63 -10.65 -19.89 -33.45
C GLU A 63 -9.25 -20.43 -33.09
N GLY A 64 -8.41 -19.56 -32.51
CA GLY A 64 -7.01 -19.85 -32.24
C GLY A 64 -6.07 -19.68 -33.44
N SER A 65 -6.58 -19.40 -34.65
CA SER A 65 -5.73 -19.07 -35.80
C SER A 65 -5.02 -17.72 -35.58
N THR A 66 -3.80 -17.58 -36.10
CA THR A 66 -3.03 -16.34 -35.97
C THR A 66 -3.27 -15.44 -37.18
N CYS A 67 -3.51 -14.15 -36.95
CA CYS A 67 -3.61 -13.14 -37.99
C CYS A 67 -2.46 -12.15 -37.89
N CYS A 68 -1.91 -11.77 -39.04
CA CYS A 68 -0.87 -10.77 -39.19
C CYS A 68 -1.37 -9.71 -40.18
N PHE A 69 -1.46 -8.46 -39.75
CA PHE A 69 -1.98 -7.37 -40.56
C PHE A 69 -0.88 -6.38 -40.92
N TYR A 70 -0.80 -6.10 -42.22
CA TYR A 70 0.23 -5.28 -42.84
C TYR A 70 -0.43 -4.06 -43.48
N VAL A 71 0.22 -2.91 -43.33
CA VAL A 71 -0.15 -1.66 -43.97
C VAL A 71 1.10 -1.04 -44.60
N GLY A 72 1.08 -0.79 -45.91
CA GLY A 72 2.24 -0.31 -46.65
C GLY A 72 3.45 -1.26 -46.60
N GLY A 73 3.19 -2.58 -46.54
CA GLY A 73 4.22 -3.62 -46.41
C GLY A 73 4.83 -3.77 -45.02
N LYS A 74 4.42 -2.96 -44.04
CA LYS A 74 4.85 -3.06 -42.65
C LYS A 74 3.82 -3.82 -41.83
N GLU A 75 4.24 -4.83 -41.07
CA GLU A 75 3.38 -5.47 -40.08
C GLU A 75 3.08 -4.49 -38.94
N ILE A 76 1.80 -4.23 -38.70
CA ILE A 76 1.33 -3.32 -37.65
C ILE A 76 0.59 -4.04 -36.54
N TYR A 77 0.16 -5.28 -36.77
CA TYR A 77 -0.60 -6.05 -35.81
C TYR A 77 -0.40 -7.55 -36.01
N ARG A 78 -0.34 -8.27 -34.88
CA ARG A 78 -0.32 -9.74 -34.83
C ARG A 78 -1.16 -10.20 -33.65
N GLY A 79 -2.11 -11.10 -33.91
CA GLY A 79 -3.02 -11.57 -32.87
C GLY A 79 -3.68 -12.90 -33.17
N THR A 80 -4.42 -13.41 -32.20
CA THR A 80 -5.14 -14.68 -32.26
C THR A 80 -6.63 -14.41 -32.43
N ILE A 81 -7.27 -15.09 -33.39
CA ILE A 81 -8.72 -15.04 -33.59
C ILE A 81 -9.38 -15.70 -32.38
N ILE A 82 -10.20 -14.94 -31.65
CA ILE A 82 -10.88 -15.41 -30.44
C ILE A 82 -12.39 -15.54 -30.63
N ASP A 83 -12.95 -14.84 -31.63
CA ASP A 83 -14.36 -14.83 -31.93
C ASP A 83 -14.59 -14.91 -33.44
N ILE A 84 -15.57 -15.72 -33.84
CA ILE A 84 -16.01 -15.88 -35.23
C ILE A 84 -17.53 -15.88 -35.20
N ASP A 85 -18.12 -14.80 -35.69
CA ASP A 85 -19.56 -14.67 -35.89
C ASP A 85 -19.92 -14.89 -37.36
N LYS A 86 -20.97 -15.67 -37.60
CA LYS A 86 -21.41 -16.05 -38.96
C LYS A 86 -22.89 -15.75 -39.13
N SER A 87 -23.21 -14.86 -40.06
CA SER A 87 -24.59 -14.49 -40.38
C SER A 87 -24.98 -14.94 -41.78
N ASN A 88 -26.13 -15.63 -41.88
CA ASN A 88 -26.72 -16.01 -43.18
C ASN A 88 -27.52 -14.86 -43.82
N THR A 89 -27.77 -13.77 -43.09
CA THR A 89 -28.57 -12.64 -43.59
C THR A 89 -27.80 -11.84 -44.65
N ASN A 90 -26.49 -11.74 -44.49
CA ASN A 90 -25.59 -11.02 -45.38
C ASN A 90 -24.41 -11.88 -45.89
N ASN A 91 -24.39 -13.19 -45.57
CA ASN A 91 -23.30 -14.10 -45.89
C ASN A 91 -21.92 -13.58 -45.41
N GLU A 92 -21.93 -12.83 -44.31
CA GLU A 92 -20.75 -12.20 -43.74
C GLU A 92 -20.23 -13.04 -42.56
N ILE A 93 -18.91 -13.17 -42.50
CA ILE A 93 -18.18 -13.72 -41.37
C ILE A 93 -17.39 -12.58 -40.75
N THR A 94 -17.72 -12.25 -39.51
CA THR A 94 -17.01 -11.28 -38.69
C THR A 94 -16.04 -12.02 -37.80
N MET A 95 -14.77 -11.63 -37.82
CA MET A 95 -13.74 -12.21 -36.97
C MET A 95 -13.09 -11.16 -36.10
N ILE A 96 -12.99 -11.48 -34.81
CA ILE A 96 -12.29 -10.64 -33.84
C ILE A 96 -11.04 -11.38 -33.40
N ALA A 97 -9.91 -10.72 -33.59
CA ALA A 97 -8.64 -11.14 -33.06
C ALA A 97 -8.16 -10.16 -32.00
N HIS A 98 -7.47 -10.69 -31.00
CA HIS A 98 -6.70 -9.89 -30.04
C HIS A 98 -5.23 -10.22 -30.12
N ASP A 99 -4.39 -9.21 -29.91
CA ASP A 99 -2.94 -9.41 -29.77
C ASP A 99 -2.60 -10.11 -28.46
N ILE A 100 -1.30 -10.31 -28.22
CA ILE A 100 -0.78 -10.94 -27.00
C ILE A 100 -1.19 -10.20 -25.71
N GLY A 101 -1.64 -8.95 -25.78
CA GLY A 101 -2.20 -8.22 -24.65
C GLY A 101 -3.39 -8.92 -24.02
N PHE A 102 -4.16 -9.68 -24.80
CA PHE A 102 -5.27 -10.49 -24.29
C PHE A 102 -4.80 -11.50 -23.24
N LEU A 103 -3.64 -12.14 -23.45
CA LEU A 103 -3.07 -13.05 -22.48
C LEU A 103 -2.72 -12.31 -21.17
N LEU A 104 -2.16 -11.11 -21.26
CA LEU A 104 -1.82 -10.31 -20.09
C LEU A 104 -3.06 -9.87 -19.29
N ALA A 105 -4.15 -9.57 -20.00
CA ALA A 105 -5.44 -9.17 -19.42
C ALA A 105 -6.21 -10.34 -18.77
N LYS A 106 -5.90 -11.60 -19.14
CA LYS A 106 -6.65 -12.78 -18.68
C LYS A 106 -5.86 -13.71 -17.76
N ASP A 107 -4.56 -13.88 -18.00
CA ASP A 107 -3.69 -14.78 -17.22
C ASP A 107 -3.51 -14.24 -15.79
N GLN A 108 -3.85 -15.07 -14.81
CA GLN A 108 -3.81 -14.71 -13.39
C GLN A 108 -2.52 -15.21 -12.72
N VAL A 109 -2.06 -14.47 -11.72
CA VAL A 109 -0.81 -14.73 -11.02
C VAL A 109 -0.94 -14.67 -9.52
N ASN A 110 0.00 -15.35 -8.86
CA ASN A 110 0.19 -15.30 -7.43
C ASN A 110 1.63 -14.87 -7.13
N TYR A 111 1.79 -13.64 -6.63
CA TYR A 111 3.09 -13.07 -6.25
C TYR A 111 3.03 -12.49 -4.85
N ASN A 112 4.12 -12.63 -4.10
CA ASN A 112 4.35 -11.85 -2.90
C ASN A 112 5.63 -11.04 -3.12
N PHE A 113 5.46 -9.75 -3.43
CA PHE A 113 6.58 -8.84 -3.63
C PHE A 113 6.89 -8.13 -2.32
N VAL A 114 8.16 -8.09 -1.95
CA VAL A 114 8.66 -7.37 -0.77
C VAL A 114 9.79 -6.45 -1.22
N ASP A 115 9.61 -5.15 -1.01
CA ASP A 115 10.58 -4.11 -1.33
C ASP A 115 11.11 -4.17 -2.79
N LYS A 116 10.21 -4.47 -3.74
CA LYS A 116 10.52 -4.55 -5.17
C LYS A 116 10.13 -3.27 -5.87
N THR A 117 10.95 -2.82 -6.82
CA THR A 117 10.58 -1.66 -7.64
C THR A 117 9.47 -2.02 -8.63
N ALA A 118 8.64 -1.07 -9.03
CA ALA A 118 7.56 -1.32 -10.00
C ALA A 118 8.11 -1.85 -11.34
N GLN A 119 9.26 -1.36 -11.80
CA GLN A 119 9.92 -1.88 -13.01
C GLN A 119 10.41 -3.33 -12.86
N ASP A 120 10.88 -3.73 -11.66
CA ASP A 120 11.33 -5.11 -11.43
C ASP A 120 10.14 -6.06 -11.30
N ILE A 121 9.04 -5.60 -10.69
CA ILE A 121 7.76 -6.31 -10.70
C ILE A 121 7.32 -6.59 -12.13
N ALA A 122 7.34 -5.59 -13.02
CA ALA A 122 6.99 -5.80 -14.43
C ALA A 122 7.87 -6.87 -15.10
N LYS A 123 9.19 -6.81 -14.93
CA LYS A 123 10.13 -7.81 -15.48
C LYS A 123 9.83 -9.22 -14.96
N GLU A 124 9.60 -9.36 -13.65
CA GLU A 124 9.28 -10.65 -13.04
C GLU A 124 7.93 -11.19 -13.52
N VAL A 125 6.91 -10.33 -13.58
CA VAL A 125 5.58 -10.71 -14.08
C VAL A 125 5.65 -11.10 -15.55
N PHE A 126 6.38 -10.40 -16.42
CA PHE A 126 6.56 -10.81 -17.82
C PHE A 126 7.37 -12.09 -17.96
N LYS A 127 8.41 -12.29 -17.14
CA LYS A 127 9.17 -13.54 -17.13
C LYS A 127 8.28 -14.75 -16.81
N GLY A 128 7.28 -14.55 -15.96
CA GLY A 128 6.37 -15.61 -15.50
C GLY A 128 7.01 -16.49 -14.41
N LYS A 129 6.20 -17.34 -13.79
CA LYS A 129 6.63 -18.29 -12.75
C LYS A 129 6.09 -19.69 -13.02
N GLY A 130 6.86 -20.72 -12.66
CA GLY A 130 6.47 -22.12 -12.85
C GLY A 130 6.31 -22.46 -14.34
N ASN A 131 5.15 -23.00 -14.71
CA ASN A 131 4.82 -23.38 -16.10
C ASN A 131 4.16 -22.24 -16.89
N GLN A 132 4.10 -21.01 -16.36
CA GLN A 132 3.53 -19.88 -17.10
C GLN A 132 4.39 -19.51 -18.30
N THR A 133 3.73 -19.14 -19.39
CA THR A 133 4.41 -18.70 -20.62
C THR A 133 5.18 -17.41 -20.34
N SER A 134 6.47 -17.44 -20.67
CA SER A 134 7.33 -16.27 -20.62
C SER A 134 6.94 -15.31 -21.73
N LEU A 135 6.70 -14.06 -21.37
CA LEU A 135 6.28 -13.01 -22.29
C LEU A 135 7.50 -12.15 -22.62
N LYS A 136 7.79 -12.00 -23.91
CA LYS A 136 8.88 -11.13 -24.36
C LYS A 136 8.51 -9.68 -24.05
N TYR A 137 9.47 -8.94 -23.52
CA TYR A 137 9.31 -7.51 -23.28
C TYR A 137 10.48 -6.73 -23.87
N GLY A 138 10.20 -5.49 -24.27
CA GLY A 138 11.17 -4.51 -24.74
C GLY A 138 11.45 -3.48 -23.66
N THR A 139 11.10 -2.23 -23.95
CA THR A 139 11.35 -1.09 -23.06
C THR A 139 10.43 -1.14 -21.85
N ILE A 140 11.00 -0.95 -20.67
CA ILE A 140 10.26 -0.80 -19.41
C ILE A 140 10.62 0.56 -18.84
N ALA A 141 9.63 1.44 -18.74
CA ALA A 141 9.79 2.78 -18.17
C ALA A 141 10.39 2.72 -16.75
N PRO A 142 11.38 3.57 -16.41
CA PRO A 142 11.96 3.57 -15.08
C PRO A 142 10.92 3.89 -14.00
N ALA A 143 10.87 3.06 -12.96
CA ALA A 143 9.89 3.22 -11.87
C ALA A 143 10.45 2.70 -10.55
N ASN A 144 11.07 3.60 -9.77
CA ASN A 144 11.88 3.27 -8.59
C ASN A 144 11.08 3.09 -7.29
N THR A 145 9.77 3.33 -7.30
CA THR A 145 8.93 3.15 -6.11
C THR A 145 8.98 1.70 -5.65
N LYS A 146 9.35 1.51 -4.38
CA LYS A 146 9.36 0.23 -3.70
C LYS A 146 7.95 -0.18 -3.28
N ILE A 147 7.59 -1.41 -3.61
CA ILE A 147 6.28 -2.01 -3.41
C ILE A 147 6.46 -3.28 -2.59
N THR A 148 5.70 -3.37 -1.50
CA THR A 148 5.48 -4.59 -0.73
C THR A 148 3.99 -4.90 -0.80
N LYS A 149 3.61 -5.87 -1.64
CA LYS A 149 2.21 -6.20 -1.91
C LYS A 149 2.07 -7.65 -2.35
N MET A 150 1.02 -8.31 -1.87
CA MET A 150 0.67 -9.67 -2.25
C MET A 150 -0.46 -9.66 -3.27
N PHE A 151 -0.25 -10.32 -4.40
CA PHE A 151 -1.23 -10.50 -5.45
C PHE A 151 -1.66 -11.96 -5.46
N VAL A 152 -2.96 -12.20 -5.28
CA VAL A 152 -3.57 -13.55 -5.35
C VAL A 152 -4.71 -13.50 -6.34
N GLY A 153 -4.60 -14.27 -7.43
CA GLY A 153 -5.61 -14.30 -8.50
C GLY A 153 -5.77 -12.99 -9.28
N ALA A 154 -4.86 -12.02 -9.11
CA ALA A 154 -4.85 -10.82 -9.94
C ALA A 154 -4.32 -11.15 -11.33
N THR A 155 -4.82 -10.49 -12.37
CA THR A 155 -4.27 -10.66 -13.72
C THR A 155 -2.83 -10.14 -13.78
N ARG A 156 -2.04 -10.61 -14.74
CA ARG A 156 -0.69 -10.08 -14.98
C ARG A 156 -0.72 -8.59 -15.27
N TYR A 157 -1.71 -8.15 -16.05
CA TYR A 157 -1.96 -6.74 -16.32
C TYR A 157 -2.23 -5.96 -15.04
N ASP A 158 -3.20 -6.38 -14.23
CA ASP A 158 -3.55 -5.67 -12.99
C ASP A 158 -2.40 -5.64 -12.00
N THR A 159 -1.60 -6.71 -11.94
CA THR A 159 -0.40 -6.78 -11.09
C THR A 159 0.62 -5.72 -11.48
N ILE A 160 0.93 -5.60 -12.77
CA ILE A 160 1.88 -4.61 -13.27
C ILE A 160 1.31 -3.20 -13.09
N MET A 161 0.08 -2.97 -13.55
CA MET A 161 -0.54 -1.65 -13.49
C MET A 161 -0.74 -1.17 -12.06
N SER A 162 -1.04 -2.05 -11.09
CA SER A 162 -1.13 -1.66 -9.68
C SER A 162 0.20 -1.14 -9.13
N ALA A 163 1.32 -1.76 -9.52
CA ALA A 163 2.65 -1.28 -9.13
C ALA A 163 2.97 0.09 -9.78
N TYR A 164 2.60 0.30 -11.04
CA TYR A 164 2.79 1.58 -11.73
C TYR A 164 1.82 2.67 -11.26
N THR A 165 0.59 2.35 -10.85
CA THR A 165 -0.34 3.27 -10.17
C THR A 165 0.30 3.78 -8.88
N ALA A 166 0.82 2.87 -8.04
CA ALA A 166 1.48 3.24 -6.79
C ALA A 166 2.75 4.07 -7.04
N HIS A 167 3.48 3.81 -8.13
CA HIS A 167 4.59 4.65 -8.55
C HIS A 167 4.12 6.05 -8.97
N SER A 168 3.13 6.15 -9.87
CA SER A 168 2.55 7.40 -10.35
C SER A 168 2.06 8.31 -9.22
N LYS A 169 1.43 7.74 -8.19
CA LYS A 169 0.94 8.49 -7.02
C LYS A 169 2.06 9.10 -6.17
N LYS A 170 3.22 8.44 -6.09
CA LYS A 170 4.38 8.92 -5.31
C LYS A 170 5.36 9.78 -6.12
N ASP A 171 5.30 9.68 -7.44
CA ASP A 171 6.10 10.49 -8.35
C ASP A 171 5.69 11.96 -8.27
N LYS A 172 6.67 12.86 -8.26
CA LYS A 172 6.43 14.31 -8.08
C LYS A 172 5.72 14.94 -9.27
N ASP A 173 6.00 14.42 -10.47
CA ASP A 173 5.41 14.88 -11.72
C ASP A 173 4.10 14.14 -12.03
N HIS A 174 3.68 13.21 -11.15
CA HIS A 174 2.51 12.36 -11.29
C HIS A 174 2.43 11.69 -12.67
N LYS A 175 3.57 11.24 -13.19
CA LYS A 175 3.68 10.63 -14.53
C LYS A 175 2.75 9.45 -14.69
N LYS A 176 2.26 9.26 -15.91
CA LYS A 176 1.24 8.27 -16.26
C LYS A 176 1.86 7.20 -17.14
N TYR A 177 1.41 5.96 -16.98
CA TYR A 177 2.03 4.80 -17.62
C TYR A 177 0.98 3.91 -18.25
N MET A 178 1.38 3.16 -19.27
CA MET A 178 0.55 2.11 -19.87
C MET A 178 1.41 0.97 -20.41
N ILE A 179 0.76 -0.15 -20.69
CA ILE A 179 1.38 -1.26 -21.42
C ILE A 179 1.07 -1.12 -22.91
N GLU A 180 2.11 -1.21 -23.74
CA GLU A 180 2.01 -1.20 -25.19
C GLU A 180 2.50 -2.54 -25.75
N VAL A 181 1.75 -3.11 -26.70
CA VAL A 181 2.20 -4.25 -27.49
C VAL A 181 2.83 -3.77 -28.79
N ASP A 182 4.09 -4.14 -29.00
CA ASP A 182 4.81 -3.98 -30.27
C ASP A 182 5.18 -5.38 -30.77
N ILE A 183 4.37 -5.93 -31.67
CA ILE A 183 4.49 -7.25 -32.32
C ILE A 183 5.22 -8.30 -31.45
N ASP A 184 4.45 -9.11 -30.74
CA ASP A 184 4.94 -10.15 -29.82
C ASP A 184 5.86 -9.67 -28.68
N LYS A 185 5.99 -8.35 -28.45
CA LYS A 185 6.71 -7.78 -27.31
C LYS A 185 5.86 -6.79 -26.53
N PHE A 186 5.96 -6.88 -25.20
CA PHE A 186 5.37 -5.90 -24.29
C PHE A 186 6.35 -4.78 -23.97
N ASN A 187 5.84 -3.56 -23.89
CA ASN A 187 6.56 -2.42 -23.37
C ASN A 187 5.75 -1.80 -22.24
N VAL A 188 6.43 -1.25 -21.23
CA VAL A 188 5.79 -0.31 -20.30
C VAL A 188 6.30 1.08 -20.65
N ILE A 189 5.40 1.98 -21.03
CA ILE A 189 5.75 3.31 -21.56
C ILE A 189 5.18 4.41 -20.68
N GLU A 190 5.86 5.56 -20.65
CA GLU A 190 5.31 6.81 -20.09
C GLU A 190 4.33 7.41 -21.11
N LYS A 191 3.08 7.61 -20.70
CA LYS A 191 2.02 8.21 -21.54
C LYS A 191 2.28 9.67 -21.79
N GLY A 192 1.95 10.13 -22.99
CA GLY A 192 1.93 11.56 -23.32
C GLY A 192 3.30 12.16 -23.68
N VAL A 193 4.37 11.36 -23.69
CA VAL A 193 5.71 11.82 -24.10
C VAL A 193 5.79 12.04 -25.61
N LYS A 194 5.19 11.12 -26.39
CA LYS A 194 5.24 11.19 -27.85
C LYS A 194 4.13 12.08 -28.39
N LYS A 195 4.54 13.15 -29.07
CA LYS A 195 3.68 14.02 -29.85
C LYS A 195 3.70 13.61 -31.32
N LEU A 196 2.52 13.47 -31.92
CA LEU A 196 2.36 13.18 -33.33
C LEU A 196 2.72 14.38 -34.19
N ARG A 197 3.24 14.11 -35.40
CA ARG A 197 3.51 15.15 -36.40
C ARG A 197 2.24 15.59 -37.12
N ILE A 198 1.28 14.69 -37.25
CA ILE A 198 -0.04 14.99 -37.82
C ILE A 198 -0.85 15.85 -36.86
N MET A 199 -1.57 16.80 -37.42
CA MET A 199 -2.55 17.66 -36.77
C MET A 199 -3.92 17.39 -37.40
N PHE A 200 -4.99 17.52 -36.62
CA PHE A 200 -6.35 17.55 -37.13
C PHE A 200 -6.88 18.98 -37.19
N ASN A 201 -7.32 19.40 -38.36
CA ASN A 201 -7.84 20.74 -38.60
C ASN A 201 -9.19 20.67 -39.33
N GLU A 202 -10.14 21.48 -38.86
CA GLU A 202 -11.53 21.59 -39.38
C GLU A 202 -11.64 21.87 -40.88
N SER A 203 -10.64 22.52 -41.48
CA SER A 203 -10.61 22.86 -42.90
C SER A 203 -9.80 21.87 -43.76
N GLN A 204 -9.22 20.83 -43.15
CA GLN A 204 -8.31 19.90 -43.82
C GLN A 204 -8.74 18.44 -43.72
N ASN A 205 -8.30 17.74 -42.68
CA ASN A 205 -8.38 16.29 -42.58
C ASN A 205 -9.39 15.81 -41.53
N MET A 206 -10.12 16.71 -40.88
CA MET A 206 -11.12 16.37 -39.89
C MET A 206 -12.50 16.30 -40.53
N SER A 207 -13.19 15.18 -40.35
CA SER A 207 -14.56 14.98 -40.85
C SER A 207 -15.59 15.43 -39.83
N SER A 208 -15.33 15.18 -38.55
CA SER A 208 -16.18 15.64 -37.45
C SER A 208 -15.38 15.76 -36.15
N ALA A 209 -15.82 16.68 -35.30
CA ALA A 209 -15.39 16.79 -33.92
C ALA A 209 -16.63 16.96 -33.04
N ASN A 210 -16.61 16.35 -31.87
CA ASN A 210 -17.67 16.48 -30.88
C ASN A 210 -17.06 16.69 -29.50
N TYR A 211 -17.49 17.75 -28.83
CA TYR A 211 -17.18 18.01 -27.43
C TYR A 211 -18.47 18.04 -26.62
N LYS A 212 -18.59 17.12 -25.67
CA LYS A 212 -19.74 17.03 -24.76
C LYS A 212 -19.28 17.21 -23.33
N VAL A 213 -20.03 18.03 -22.59
CA VAL A 213 -19.94 18.15 -21.13
C VAL A 213 -21.25 17.66 -20.52
N SER A 214 -21.18 16.76 -19.54
CA SER A 214 -22.33 16.21 -18.82
C SER A 214 -22.19 16.45 -17.32
N LEU A 215 -23.27 16.90 -16.68
CA LEU A 215 -23.37 17.01 -15.22
C LEU A 215 -24.21 15.88 -14.60
N GLU A 216 -24.65 14.91 -15.40
CA GLU A 216 -25.56 13.83 -14.98
C GLU A 216 -25.07 13.12 -13.70
N ASN A 217 -23.77 12.87 -13.63
CA ASN A 217 -23.14 12.18 -12.52
C ASN A 217 -22.40 13.12 -11.56
N LEU A 218 -22.62 14.45 -11.63
CA LEU A 218 -21.92 15.42 -10.79
C LEU A 218 -22.20 15.14 -9.30
N VAL A 219 -21.16 14.97 -8.50
CA VAL A 219 -21.24 14.86 -7.04
C VAL A 219 -20.24 15.83 -6.43
N ASN A 220 -20.73 16.89 -5.81
CA ASN A 220 -19.88 17.87 -5.12
C ASN A 220 -20.06 17.86 -3.61
N ARG A 221 -20.97 17.03 -3.07
CA ARG A 221 -21.17 16.84 -1.63
C ARG A 221 -21.33 15.35 -1.32
N VAL A 222 -20.62 14.86 -0.32
CA VAL A 222 -20.74 13.47 0.15
C VAL A 222 -21.20 13.50 1.60
N VAL A 223 -22.31 12.83 1.89
CA VAL A 223 -22.91 12.76 3.23
C VAL A 223 -22.82 11.32 3.72
N ILE A 224 -22.16 11.11 4.85
CA ILE A 224 -22.00 9.80 5.46
C ILE A 224 -23.05 9.66 6.56
N VAL A 225 -23.82 8.58 6.52
CA VAL A 225 -24.86 8.27 7.50
C VAL A 225 -24.58 6.95 8.23
N ASP A 226 -25.08 6.82 9.45
CA ASP A 226 -25.10 5.54 10.17
C ASP A 226 -26.22 4.62 9.65
N GLU A 227 -26.27 3.38 10.12
CA GLU A 227 -27.32 2.38 9.81
C GLU A 227 -28.75 2.84 10.19
N LYS A 228 -28.89 3.96 10.91
CA LYS A 228 -30.18 4.55 11.28
C LYS A 228 -30.50 5.80 10.45
N GLY A 229 -29.65 6.16 9.49
CA GLY A 229 -29.80 7.34 8.64
C GLY A 229 -29.36 8.66 9.27
N ASN A 230 -28.74 8.66 10.45
CA ASN A 230 -28.22 9.89 11.06
C ASN A 230 -26.90 10.29 10.40
N THR A 231 -26.74 11.57 10.07
CA THR A 231 -25.48 12.09 9.53
C THR A 231 -24.34 11.95 10.54
N VAL A 232 -23.30 11.24 10.13
CA VAL A 232 -22.05 11.05 10.86
C VAL A 232 -21.01 12.09 10.42
N LYS A 233 -20.89 12.31 9.10
CA LYS A 233 -19.91 13.20 8.49
C LYS A 233 -20.47 13.79 7.20
N GLU A 234 -20.01 14.98 6.84
CA GLU A 234 -20.26 15.60 5.55
C GLU A 234 -18.95 16.15 4.99
N GLU A 235 -18.72 15.92 3.70
CA GLU A 235 -17.57 16.43 2.96
C GLU A 235 -18.05 17.18 1.71
N LEU A 236 -17.37 18.29 1.38
CA LEU A 236 -17.76 19.19 0.29
C LEU A 236 -16.57 19.52 -0.61
N ASN A 237 -16.73 19.30 -1.92
CA ASN A 237 -15.82 19.84 -2.91
C ASN A 237 -16.11 21.34 -3.13
N LYS A 238 -15.34 22.18 -2.45
CA LYS A 238 -15.54 23.64 -2.45
C LYS A 238 -15.40 24.28 -3.83
N GLU A 239 -14.53 23.77 -4.68
CA GLU A 239 -14.32 24.33 -6.02
C GLU A 239 -15.50 24.03 -6.94
N LEU A 240 -15.97 22.78 -6.98
CA LEU A 240 -17.18 22.43 -7.72
C LEU A 240 -18.42 23.13 -7.16
N ARG A 241 -18.48 23.36 -5.85
CA ARG A 241 -19.59 24.08 -5.21
C ARG A 241 -19.65 25.57 -5.58
N LYS A 242 -18.52 26.20 -5.91
CA LYS A 242 -18.52 27.59 -6.41
C LYS A 242 -19.20 27.68 -7.78
N LEU A 243 -19.06 26.63 -8.59
CA LEU A 243 -19.55 26.58 -9.97
C LEU A 243 -20.97 26.00 -10.08
N TYR A 244 -21.31 25.04 -9.21
CA TYR A 244 -22.55 24.27 -9.30
C TYR A 244 -23.29 24.23 -7.95
N GLN A 245 -24.60 24.00 -8.00
CA GLN A 245 -25.42 23.77 -6.79
C GLN A 245 -25.05 22.46 -6.10
N TYR A 246 -25.53 22.25 -4.86
CA TYR A 246 -25.28 21.01 -4.14
C TYR A 246 -25.91 19.81 -4.84
N ILE A 247 -25.07 18.87 -5.29
CA ILE A 247 -25.50 17.54 -5.69
C ILE A 247 -24.82 16.55 -4.77
N SER A 248 -25.64 15.87 -3.97
CA SER A 248 -25.18 15.07 -2.83
C SER A 248 -25.25 13.58 -3.13
N LYS A 249 -24.17 12.85 -2.79
CA LYS A 249 -24.20 11.39 -2.67
C LYS A 249 -24.23 11.02 -1.18
N VAL A 250 -25.18 10.17 -0.80
CA VAL A 250 -25.30 9.67 0.57
C VAL A 250 -24.71 8.27 0.62
N ILE A 251 -23.82 8.01 1.58
CA ILE A 251 -23.17 6.72 1.76
C ILE A 251 -23.42 6.23 3.18
N GLU A 252 -23.99 5.04 3.29
CA GLU A 252 -24.15 4.37 4.58
C GLU A 252 -22.83 3.75 5.02
N GLN A 253 -22.37 4.11 6.22
CA GLN A 253 -21.19 3.55 6.84
C GLN A 253 -21.57 2.39 7.76
N LYS A 254 -21.01 1.20 7.50
CA LYS A 254 -21.18 0.03 8.37
C LYS A 254 -20.46 0.23 9.71
N LYS A 255 -21.03 -0.30 10.80
CA LYS A 255 -20.47 -0.15 12.16
C LYS A 255 -19.05 -0.68 12.34
N ASP A 256 -18.67 -1.68 11.55
CA ASP A 256 -17.39 -2.37 11.61
C ASP A 256 -16.31 -1.80 10.68
N LYS A 257 -16.68 -0.93 9.73
CA LYS A 257 -15.75 -0.30 8.80
C LYS A 257 -16.09 1.17 8.56
N ALA A 258 -15.31 2.06 9.17
CA ALA A 258 -15.37 3.48 8.83
C ALA A 258 -14.81 3.73 7.44
N LEU A 259 -15.44 4.63 6.68
CA LEU A 259 -14.91 5.09 5.40
C LEU A 259 -13.70 6.00 5.64
N THR A 260 -12.62 5.76 4.90
CA THR A 260 -11.43 6.60 4.89
C THR A 260 -11.69 7.90 4.12
N ASP A 261 -10.89 8.94 4.37
CA ASP A 261 -11.00 10.21 3.63
C ASP A 261 -10.77 10.03 2.12
N ASP A 262 -9.93 9.06 1.72
CA ASP A 262 -9.68 8.76 0.30
C ASP A 262 -10.88 8.05 -0.34
N GLU A 263 -11.52 7.10 0.38
CA GLU A 263 -12.79 6.50 -0.06
C GLU A 263 -13.88 7.57 -0.21
N ILE A 264 -13.96 8.55 0.70
CA ILE A 264 -14.94 9.66 0.60
C ILE A 264 -14.61 10.58 -0.58
N LYS A 265 -13.33 10.92 -0.79
CA LYS A 265 -12.93 11.82 -1.89
C LYS A 265 -13.12 11.19 -3.26
N ALA A 266 -12.98 9.88 -3.39
CA ALA A 266 -13.23 9.13 -4.62
C ALA A 266 -14.70 9.22 -5.10
N GLU A 267 -15.61 9.63 -4.21
CA GLU A 267 -17.04 9.74 -4.48
C GLU A 267 -17.43 11.10 -5.04
N PHE A 268 -16.54 12.09 -4.98
CA PHE A 268 -16.73 13.33 -5.72
C PHE A 268 -16.56 13.07 -7.21
N ASN A 269 -17.49 13.60 -8.00
CA ASN A 269 -17.42 13.53 -9.44
C ASN A 269 -17.68 14.91 -10.03
N GLY A 270 -16.79 15.35 -10.91
CA GLY A 270 -16.91 16.61 -11.62
C GLY A 270 -17.79 16.49 -12.87
N PRO A 271 -17.88 17.56 -13.68
CA PRO A 271 -18.43 17.48 -15.03
C PRO A 271 -17.65 16.45 -15.86
N GLU A 272 -18.36 15.51 -16.45
CA GLU A 272 -17.78 14.53 -17.36
C GLU A 272 -17.62 15.15 -18.74
N LYS A 273 -16.43 15.04 -19.30
CA LYS A 273 -16.05 15.62 -20.60
C LYS A 273 -15.71 14.50 -21.55
N THR A 274 -16.35 14.45 -22.72
CA THR A 274 -15.98 13.53 -23.79
C THR A 274 -15.63 14.33 -25.05
N CYS A 275 -14.50 13.99 -25.64
CA CYS A 275 -14.01 14.60 -26.88
C CYS A 275 -13.82 13.48 -27.89
N ASN A 276 -14.54 13.55 -29.01
CA ASN A 276 -14.41 12.58 -30.09
C ASN A 276 -14.06 13.31 -31.37
N LEU A 277 -13.21 12.68 -32.17
CA LEU A 277 -12.75 13.21 -33.44
C LEU A 277 -12.76 12.10 -34.48
N SER A 278 -13.32 12.36 -35.66
CA SER A 278 -13.24 11.46 -36.80
C SER A 278 -12.60 12.18 -37.98
N GLY A 279 -11.78 11.48 -38.77
CA GLY A 279 -11.13 12.08 -39.93
C GLY A 279 -10.08 11.21 -40.60
N TYR A 280 -9.22 11.85 -41.37
CA TYR A 280 -8.16 11.23 -42.16
C TYR A 280 -6.80 11.40 -41.46
N GLY A 281 -6.31 10.31 -40.88
CA GLY A 281 -5.09 10.27 -40.09
C GLY A 281 -3.95 9.49 -40.75
N ASP A 282 -3.08 8.94 -39.91
CA ASP A 282 -2.15 7.87 -40.27
C ASP A 282 -2.06 6.82 -39.14
N ILE A 283 -1.45 5.67 -39.41
CA ILE A 283 -1.33 4.54 -38.47
C ILE A 283 -0.53 4.85 -37.20
N SER A 284 0.08 6.04 -37.09
CA SER A 284 0.76 6.47 -35.86
C SER A 284 -0.20 7.04 -34.82
N CYS A 285 -1.45 7.36 -35.19
CA CYS A 285 -2.51 7.83 -34.29
C CYS A 285 -2.99 6.76 -33.30
N LYS A 286 -2.11 6.34 -32.39
CA LYS A 286 -2.39 5.34 -31.36
C LYS A 286 -2.66 5.97 -30.01
N CYS A 287 -3.47 5.28 -29.21
CA CYS A 287 -3.70 5.59 -27.81
C CYS A 287 -2.37 5.67 -27.01
N GLY A 288 -2.32 6.57 -26.03
CA GLY A 288 -1.10 6.88 -25.26
C GLY A 288 -0.26 8.05 -25.80
N TYR A 289 -0.51 8.51 -27.02
CA TYR A 289 0.21 9.64 -27.65
C TYR A 289 -0.58 10.95 -27.57
N LYS A 290 0.08 12.05 -27.96
CA LYS A 290 -0.54 13.37 -28.09
C LYS A 290 -0.76 13.77 -29.54
N VAL A 291 -1.88 14.42 -29.82
CA VAL A 291 -2.20 14.99 -31.13
C VAL A 291 -2.61 16.46 -31.00
N GLN A 292 -2.33 17.25 -32.02
CA GLN A 292 -2.85 18.62 -32.10
C GLN A 292 -4.18 18.65 -32.83
N VAL A 293 -5.15 19.38 -32.27
CA VAL A 293 -6.46 19.61 -32.85
C VAL A 293 -6.72 21.11 -32.96
N GLN A 294 -7.35 21.51 -34.06
CA GLN A 294 -7.88 22.85 -34.28
C GLN A 294 -9.28 22.74 -34.86
N ASP A 295 -10.27 22.86 -33.97
CA ASP A 295 -11.68 23.01 -34.31
C ASP A 295 -12.29 24.19 -33.54
N SER A 296 -12.62 25.24 -34.28
CA SER A 296 -13.11 26.51 -33.75
C SER A 296 -14.54 26.40 -33.24
N PHE A 297 -15.35 25.49 -33.81
CA PHE A 297 -16.75 25.33 -33.44
C PHE A 297 -16.93 24.63 -32.08
N THR A 298 -16.28 23.49 -31.87
CA THR A 298 -16.31 22.76 -30.59
C THR A 298 -15.39 23.38 -29.54
N GLY A 299 -14.44 24.22 -29.94
CA GLY A 299 -13.42 24.80 -29.08
C GLY A 299 -12.26 23.85 -28.75
N LEU A 300 -12.17 22.70 -29.43
CA LEU A 300 -11.06 21.78 -29.31
C LEU A 300 -9.82 22.35 -30.03
N ILE A 301 -9.08 23.20 -29.33
CA ILE A 301 -7.87 23.86 -29.85
C ILE A 301 -6.71 23.58 -28.89
N GLY A 302 -5.69 22.85 -29.37
CA GLY A 302 -4.48 22.59 -28.58
C GLY A 302 -3.95 21.16 -28.71
N GLU A 303 -3.20 20.73 -27.70
CA GLU A 303 -2.70 19.36 -27.57
C GLU A 303 -3.65 18.51 -26.73
N PHE A 304 -3.97 17.32 -27.23
CA PHE A 304 -4.85 16.36 -26.56
C PHE A 304 -4.18 14.99 -26.49
N TYR A 305 -4.51 14.23 -25.44
CA TYR A 305 -4.10 12.84 -25.29
C TYR A 305 -5.09 11.93 -26.01
N ILE A 306 -4.58 10.93 -26.74
CA ILE A 306 -5.41 9.90 -27.37
C ILE A 306 -5.66 8.81 -26.34
N ASP A 307 -6.89 8.65 -25.89
CA ASP A 307 -7.29 7.60 -24.95
C ASP A 307 -7.78 6.34 -25.66
N LYS A 308 -8.51 6.51 -26.76
CA LYS A 308 -8.85 5.41 -27.68
C LYS A 308 -8.58 5.80 -29.11
N ASP A 309 -8.19 4.81 -29.89
CA ASP A 309 -8.03 4.96 -31.32
C ASP A 309 -8.72 3.80 -32.03
N LYS A 310 -9.30 4.11 -33.18
CA LYS A 310 -9.88 3.14 -34.11
C LYS A 310 -9.48 3.55 -35.51
N HIS A 311 -8.93 2.61 -36.24
CA HIS A 311 -8.50 2.75 -37.62
C HIS A 311 -9.36 1.83 -38.49
N THR A 312 -10.06 2.38 -39.48
CA THR A 312 -10.98 1.60 -40.32
C THR A 312 -10.60 1.72 -41.80
N TRP A 313 -10.44 0.57 -42.44
CA TRP A 313 -10.30 0.43 -43.89
C TRP A 313 -11.57 -0.20 -44.44
N SER A 314 -12.30 0.53 -45.27
CA SER A 314 -13.53 0.05 -45.88
C SER A 314 -13.79 0.74 -47.21
N GLY A 315 -14.22 -0.02 -48.23
CA GLY A 315 -14.56 0.54 -49.55
C GLY A 315 -13.46 1.38 -50.21
N GLY A 316 -12.18 1.06 -49.95
CA GLY A 316 -11.03 1.80 -50.47
C GLY A 316 -10.70 3.11 -49.72
N LYS A 317 -11.40 3.40 -48.61
CA LYS A 317 -11.14 4.53 -47.72
C LYS A 317 -10.43 4.08 -46.45
N TYR A 318 -9.63 4.98 -45.89
CA TYR A 318 -9.02 4.83 -44.57
C TYR A 318 -9.42 6.01 -43.70
N GLU A 319 -10.07 5.73 -42.58
CA GLU A 319 -10.56 6.72 -41.62
C GLU A 319 -10.13 6.35 -40.21
N ILE A 320 -10.07 7.34 -39.33
CA ILE A 320 -9.80 7.13 -37.92
C ILE A 320 -10.88 7.78 -37.06
N ASP A 321 -11.15 7.15 -35.93
CA ASP A 321 -11.91 7.71 -34.81
C ASP A 321 -11.02 7.74 -33.57
N LEU A 322 -10.92 8.91 -32.94
CA LEU A 322 -10.12 9.14 -31.74
C LEU A 322 -11.02 9.62 -30.59
N GLU A 323 -10.90 8.96 -29.44
CA GLU A 323 -11.38 9.50 -28.16
C GLU A 323 -10.23 10.25 -27.50
N LEU A 324 -10.44 11.55 -27.26
CA LEU A 324 -9.42 12.48 -26.80
C LEU A 324 -9.67 12.93 -25.36
N ASN A 325 -8.60 13.30 -24.67
CA ASN A 325 -8.64 13.80 -23.31
C ASN A 325 -7.75 15.04 -23.13
N PHE A 326 -8.19 15.96 -22.27
CA PHE A 326 -7.42 17.14 -21.86
C PHE A 326 -6.34 16.75 -20.85
N ASP A 327 -6.66 15.80 -19.97
CA ASP A 327 -5.78 15.36 -18.90
C ASP A 327 -5.08 14.06 -19.30
N ASN A 328 -3.80 13.96 -18.94
CA ASN A 328 -3.09 12.69 -19.08
C ASN A 328 -3.59 11.75 -17.98
N ILE A 329 -4.41 10.77 -18.36
CA ILE A 329 -4.92 9.75 -17.43
C ILE A 329 -4.29 8.39 -17.72
N MET A 330 -4.32 7.48 -16.75
CA MET A 330 -3.95 6.08 -16.94
C MET A 330 -5.05 5.17 -16.40
N ASP A 331 -5.02 3.89 -16.78
CA ASP A 331 -5.84 2.87 -16.16
C ASP A 331 -5.27 2.51 -14.78
N GLU A 332 -5.68 3.27 -13.77
CA GLU A 332 -5.27 3.03 -12.39
C GLU A 332 -5.87 1.73 -11.87
N LYS A 333 -5.00 0.79 -11.50
CA LYS A 333 -5.35 -0.44 -10.79
C LYS A 333 -4.90 -0.40 -9.33
N ASP A 334 -5.65 -1.08 -8.47
CA ASP A 334 -5.31 -1.34 -7.07
C ASP A 334 -5.56 -2.81 -6.69
N ALA A 335 -5.11 -3.72 -7.53
CA ALA A 335 -5.18 -5.15 -7.26
C ALA A 335 -4.16 -5.59 -6.21
N GLY A 336 -4.41 -6.76 -5.63
CA GLY A 336 -3.60 -7.30 -4.55
C GLY A 336 -3.94 -6.69 -3.19
N LYS A 337 -3.43 -7.32 -2.15
CA LYS A 337 -3.57 -6.85 -0.78
C LYS A 337 -2.20 -6.35 -0.35
N GLU A 338 -2.16 -5.18 0.25
CA GLU A 338 -1.04 -4.86 1.14
C GLU A 338 -0.93 -6.01 2.14
N GLU A 339 0.27 -6.31 2.64
CA GLU A 339 0.43 -7.33 3.66
C GLU A 339 -0.56 -7.05 4.80
N SER A 340 -1.67 -7.78 4.80
CA SER A 340 -2.38 -8.07 6.03
C SER A 340 -1.35 -8.85 6.82
N LYS A 341 -0.81 -8.22 7.86
CA LYS A 341 -0.35 -8.98 9.02
C LYS A 341 -1.56 -9.85 9.37
N GLU A 342 -1.55 -11.10 8.93
CA GLU A 342 -2.48 -12.09 9.46
C GLU A 342 -2.36 -11.97 10.98
N ASP A 343 -3.52 -11.80 11.61
CA ASP A 343 -3.73 -11.92 13.04
C ASP A 343 -3.33 -13.33 13.49
N THR A 344 -2.02 -13.60 13.51
CA THR A 344 -1.44 -14.54 14.45
C THR A 344 -1.39 -13.80 15.76
N THR A 345 -2.48 -13.97 16.50
CA THR A 345 -2.63 -13.68 17.93
C THR A 345 -1.36 -13.22 18.64
N ASN A 346 -1.31 -11.91 18.92
CA ASN A 346 -0.63 -11.32 20.06
C ASN A 346 0.89 -11.55 20.18
N THR A 347 1.70 -10.76 19.46
CA THR A 347 3.05 -10.37 19.93
C THR A 347 3.49 -9.03 19.33
N GLN A 348 3.50 -7.96 20.12
CA GLN A 348 4.15 -6.68 19.78
C GLN A 348 5.66 -6.91 19.55
N ALA A 349 6.11 -6.75 18.31
CA ALA A 349 7.52 -6.61 17.99
C ALA A 349 7.99 -5.17 18.28
N THR A 350 8.38 -4.91 19.53
CA THR A 350 9.31 -3.85 19.88
C THR A 350 10.71 -4.26 19.38
N SER A 351 11.30 -3.51 18.45
CA SER A 351 12.69 -3.73 18.03
C SER A 351 13.65 -3.29 19.13
N SER A 352 14.66 -4.10 19.42
CA SER A 352 15.73 -3.82 20.38
C SER A 352 17.04 -3.56 19.66
N ARG A 353 17.94 -2.77 20.26
CA ARG A 353 19.22 -2.40 19.62
C ARG A 353 20.06 -3.66 19.39
N ASP A 354 20.29 -4.00 18.12
CA ASP A 354 21.30 -4.99 17.76
C ASP A 354 22.65 -4.48 18.25
N TRP A 355 23.33 -5.29 19.06
CA TRP A 355 24.64 -4.98 19.61
C TRP A 355 25.79 -5.60 18.79
N GLY A 356 25.50 -6.05 17.56
CA GLY A 356 26.47 -6.54 16.59
C GLY A 356 26.70 -8.05 16.64
N HIS A 357 25.69 -8.83 16.99
CA HIS A 357 25.83 -10.29 17.14
C HIS A 357 25.83 -11.05 15.80
N GLY A 358 25.30 -10.45 14.73
CA GLY A 358 25.33 -11.00 13.37
C GLY A 358 24.43 -12.22 13.14
N VAL A 359 23.35 -12.36 13.92
CA VAL A 359 22.38 -13.47 13.81
C VAL A 359 21.07 -12.90 13.23
N THR A 360 20.50 -13.54 12.21
CA THR A 360 19.23 -13.08 11.61
C THR A 360 18.05 -13.96 12.04
N LYS A 361 16.83 -13.47 11.79
CA LYS A 361 15.59 -14.20 12.08
C LYS A 361 15.55 -15.48 11.26
N GLU A 362 15.92 -15.39 10.00
CA GLU A 362 15.91 -16.48 9.02
C GLU A 362 16.90 -17.58 9.42
N GLN A 363 18.07 -17.22 9.96
CA GLN A 363 19.04 -18.18 10.49
C GLN A 363 18.47 -18.99 11.66
N LEU A 364 17.68 -18.36 12.54
CA LEU A 364 17.02 -19.03 13.65
C LEU A 364 15.84 -19.88 13.16
N ASP A 365 14.94 -19.31 12.37
CA ASP A 365 13.72 -19.98 11.90
C ASP A 365 14.00 -21.18 10.99
N LYS A 366 15.15 -21.20 10.30
CA LYS A 366 15.61 -22.37 9.53
C LYS A 366 15.84 -23.61 10.40
N VAL A 367 16.13 -23.43 11.69
CA VAL A 367 16.62 -24.49 12.57
C VAL A 367 15.66 -24.77 13.73
N LEU A 368 14.95 -23.75 14.22
CA LEU A 368 13.96 -23.89 15.28
C LEU A 368 12.77 -24.75 14.82
N GLY A 369 12.42 -25.76 15.63
CA GLY A 369 11.37 -26.73 15.36
C GLY A 369 10.42 -26.92 16.53
N GLY A 370 9.47 -27.84 16.40
CA GLY A 370 8.47 -28.10 17.44
C GLY A 370 7.76 -26.82 17.87
N LYS A 371 7.60 -26.60 19.18
CA LYS A 371 6.98 -25.37 19.71
C LYS A 371 7.87 -24.11 19.64
N LEU A 372 9.11 -24.25 19.16
CA LEU A 372 10.01 -23.12 18.87
C LEU A 372 9.93 -22.67 17.41
N ALA A 373 9.27 -23.41 16.52
CA ALA A 373 9.17 -23.07 15.11
C ALA A 373 8.55 -21.66 14.92
N GLY A 374 9.18 -20.82 14.12
CA GLY A 374 8.77 -19.44 13.86
C GLY A 374 9.08 -18.44 14.98
N MET A 375 9.74 -18.85 16.07
CA MET A 375 10.05 -17.97 17.21
C MET A 375 11.35 -17.18 17.05
N GLY A 376 12.00 -17.19 15.87
CA GLY A 376 13.29 -16.52 15.64
C GLY A 376 13.26 -15.01 15.95
N ALA A 377 12.15 -14.33 15.64
CA ALA A 377 11.96 -12.92 15.98
C ALA A 377 11.91 -12.68 17.50
N THR A 378 11.25 -13.59 18.24
CA THR A 378 11.15 -13.54 19.70
C THR A 378 12.51 -13.73 20.36
N PHE A 379 13.31 -14.69 19.86
CA PHE A 379 14.69 -14.89 20.31
C PHE A 379 15.53 -13.65 20.04
N LEU A 380 15.45 -13.05 18.85
CA LEU A 380 16.18 -11.81 18.53
C LEU A 380 15.81 -10.66 19.45
N LYS A 381 14.52 -10.37 19.60
CA LYS A 381 13.99 -9.29 20.44
C LYS A 381 14.58 -9.36 21.84
N TYR A 382 14.42 -10.49 22.51
CA TYR A 382 14.87 -10.61 23.90
C TYR A 382 16.37 -10.78 24.02
N ALA A 383 17.03 -11.52 23.12
CA ALA A 383 18.49 -11.63 23.16
C ALA A 383 19.17 -10.25 23.02
N ASN A 384 18.63 -9.36 22.18
CA ASN A 384 19.10 -7.98 22.05
C ASN A 384 18.78 -7.11 23.27
N MET A 385 17.56 -7.20 23.81
CA MET A 385 17.21 -6.50 25.06
C MET A 385 18.17 -6.89 26.19
N TYR A 386 18.47 -8.17 26.32
CA TYR A 386 19.29 -8.72 27.39
C TYR A 386 20.79 -8.78 27.07
N LYS A 387 21.23 -8.26 25.92
CA LYS A 387 22.63 -8.24 25.45
C LYS A 387 23.33 -9.61 25.52
N VAL A 388 22.63 -10.65 25.05
CA VAL A 388 23.15 -12.02 24.92
C VAL A 388 22.95 -12.53 23.51
N ASN A 389 23.77 -13.47 23.04
CA ASN A 389 23.73 -13.92 21.65
C ASN A 389 22.49 -14.76 21.33
N PRO A 390 21.65 -14.36 20.35
CA PRO A 390 20.41 -15.07 20.02
C PRO A 390 20.65 -16.53 19.60
N ALA A 391 21.71 -16.82 18.86
CA ALA A 391 22.03 -18.18 18.43
C ALA A 391 22.49 -19.05 19.60
N ILE A 392 23.19 -18.49 20.60
CA ILE A 392 23.62 -19.25 21.79
C ILE A 392 22.41 -19.60 22.66
N VAL A 393 21.54 -18.63 22.95
CA VAL A 393 20.35 -18.89 23.78
C VAL A 393 19.33 -19.77 23.06
N ALA A 394 19.22 -19.69 21.73
CA ALA A 394 18.43 -20.62 20.93
C ALA A 394 19.02 -22.03 20.97
N ALA A 395 20.34 -22.19 20.81
CA ALA A 395 21.01 -23.48 20.88
C ALA A 395 20.85 -24.16 22.25
N ILE A 396 20.94 -23.40 23.35
CA ILE A 396 20.62 -23.90 24.70
C ILE A 396 19.16 -24.37 24.74
N SER A 397 18.22 -23.52 24.31
CA SER A 397 16.79 -23.87 24.32
C SER A 397 16.47 -25.12 23.51
N MET A 398 17.12 -25.30 22.36
CA MET A 398 16.99 -26.49 21.53
C MET A 398 17.52 -27.74 22.24
N HIS A 399 18.67 -27.66 22.91
CA HIS A 399 19.23 -28.77 23.67
C HIS A 399 18.31 -29.17 24.84
N GLU A 400 17.84 -28.19 25.63
CA GLU A 400 16.99 -28.41 26.82
C GLU A 400 15.61 -29.02 26.48
N THR A 401 15.16 -28.89 25.23
CA THR A 401 13.78 -29.25 24.85
C THR A 401 13.67 -30.27 23.72
N GLY A 402 14.78 -30.77 23.19
CA GLY A 402 14.76 -31.55 21.95
C GLY A 402 14.16 -30.74 20.80
N ASN A 403 14.59 -29.49 20.66
CA ASN A 403 14.09 -28.51 19.69
C ASN A 403 12.56 -28.32 19.77
N GLY A 404 12.06 -28.03 20.96
CA GLY A 404 10.66 -27.69 21.21
C GLY A 404 9.69 -28.88 21.25
N THR A 405 10.17 -30.11 21.31
CA THR A 405 9.32 -31.33 21.30
C THR A 405 9.05 -31.91 22.69
N SER A 406 9.85 -31.54 23.70
CA SER A 406 9.70 -32.02 25.08
C SER A 406 8.32 -31.68 25.65
N ARG A 407 7.86 -32.49 26.62
CA ARG A 407 6.58 -32.26 27.30
C ARG A 407 6.54 -30.88 27.99
N LEU A 408 7.64 -30.47 28.62
CA LEU A 408 7.75 -29.16 29.27
C LEU A 408 7.65 -28.00 28.26
N ALA A 409 8.25 -28.14 27.08
CA ALA A 409 8.08 -27.16 26.01
C ALA A 409 6.61 -27.11 25.55
N ARG A 410 6.03 -28.27 25.19
CA ARG A 410 4.67 -28.37 24.61
C ARG A 410 3.57 -27.93 25.57
N GLU A 411 3.62 -28.34 26.83
CA GLU A 411 2.54 -28.14 27.80
C GLU A 411 2.76 -26.93 28.73
N GLN A 412 4.02 -26.56 28.99
CA GLN A 412 4.36 -25.59 30.03
C GLN A 412 5.07 -24.33 29.51
N ASN A 413 5.36 -24.25 28.20
CA ASN A 413 6.13 -23.16 27.59
C ASN A 413 7.51 -22.95 28.26
N ASN A 414 8.05 -23.99 28.88
CA ASN A 414 9.33 -23.94 29.61
C ASN A 414 10.43 -24.46 28.71
N PHE A 415 11.13 -23.54 28.04
CA PHE A 415 12.10 -23.89 27.00
C PHE A 415 13.56 -23.95 27.49
N PHE A 416 13.79 -23.78 28.79
CA PHE A 416 15.12 -23.66 29.39
C PHE A 416 15.26 -24.47 30.69
N GLY A 417 14.33 -25.40 30.95
CA GLY A 417 14.41 -26.27 32.13
C GLY A 417 14.30 -25.53 33.47
N MET A 418 13.56 -24.43 33.54
CA MET A 418 13.51 -23.59 34.75
C MET A 418 12.66 -24.23 35.86
N ARG A 419 13.17 -24.21 37.10
CA ARG A 419 12.50 -24.73 38.30
C ARG A 419 12.21 -23.62 39.32
N LYS A 420 11.10 -23.75 40.06
CA LYS A 420 10.78 -22.93 41.22
C LYS A 420 11.68 -23.31 42.42
N LYS A 421 11.64 -22.49 43.47
CA LYS A 421 12.39 -22.74 44.72
C LYS A 421 12.00 -24.05 45.43
N ASP A 422 10.78 -24.54 45.20
CA ASP A 422 10.26 -25.80 45.73
C ASP A 422 10.67 -27.03 44.89
N GLY A 423 11.47 -26.85 43.84
CA GLY A 423 11.92 -27.93 42.95
C GLY A 423 10.93 -28.28 41.82
N SER A 424 9.72 -27.74 41.82
CA SER A 424 8.73 -27.97 40.75
C SER A 424 9.08 -27.19 39.47
N TRP A 425 8.67 -27.73 38.31
CA TRP A 425 8.89 -27.07 37.02
C TRP A 425 8.06 -25.78 36.90
N MET A 426 8.68 -24.74 36.34
CA MET A 426 7.96 -23.50 36.03
C MET A 426 7.05 -23.70 34.80
N LYS A 427 5.87 -23.08 34.83
CA LYS A 427 4.93 -22.97 33.72
C LYS A 427 4.75 -21.49 33.36
N PHE A 428 4.85 -21.17 32.07
CA PHE A 428 4.72 -19.81 31.56
C PHE A 428 3.42 -19.63 30.77
N SER A 429 2.85 -18.42 30.86
CA SER A 429 1.56 -18.06 30.25
C SER A 429 1.57 -18.11 28.73
N SER A 430 2.73 -17.89 28.09
CA SER A 430 2.89 -17.94 26.64
C SER A 430 4.28 -18.45 26.25
N PRO A 431 4.47 -18.89 24.99
CA PRO A 431 5.79 -19.17 24.44
C PRO A 431 6.75 -17.98 24.56
N GLU A 432 6.24 -16.77 24.31
CA GLU A 432 7.02 -15.53 24.41
C GLU A 432 7.56 -15.31 25.83
N GLU A 433 6.72 -15.44 26.85
CA GLU A 433 7.11 -15.26 28.25
C GLU A 433 8.13 -16.32 28.69
N GLY A 434 7.97 -17.56 28.23
CA GLY A 434 8.93 -18.64 28.48
C GLY A 434 10.32 -18.34 27.89
N ILE A 435 10.35 -17.85 26.64
CA ILE A 435 11.59 -17.45 25.97
C ILE A 435 12.23 -16.25 26.68
N ARG A 436 11.44 -15.21 27.00
CA ARG A 436 11.90 -14.03 27.73
C ARG A 436 12.51 -14.39 29.07
N ARG A 437 11.85 -15.24 29.85
CA ARG A 437 12.31 -15.65 31.20
C ARG A 437 13.58 -16.48 31.17
N GLY A 438 13.71 -17.38 30.18
CA GLY A 438 14.93 -18.14 29.97
C GLY A 438 16.13 -17.25 29.58
N ILE A 439 15.93 -16.35 28.62
CA ILE A 439 16.95 -15.40 28.18
C ILE A 439 17.34 -14.45 29.32
N SER A 440 16.37 -13.93 30.08
CA SER A 440 16.59 -13.10 31.28
C SER A 440 17.45 -13.82 32.32
N ASN A 441 17.18 -15.11 32.57
CA ASN A 441 17.96 -15.91 33.51
C ASN A 441 19.41 -16.07 33.05
N ILE A 442 19.62 -16.47 31.79
CA ILE A 442 20.95 -16.63 31.19
C ILE A 442 21.75 -15.32 31.27
N ALA A 443 21.12 -14.21 30.87
CA ALA A 443 21.77 -12.91 30.85
C ALA A 443 22.18 -12.42 32.24
N ARG A 444 21.27 -12.44 33.21
CA ARG A 444 21.50 -11.85 34.55
C ARG A 444 22.34 -12.73 35.47
N ASN A 445 22.05 -14.02 35.48
CA ASN A 445 22.63 -14.94 36.46
C ASN A 445 23.91 -15.60 35.99
N TYR A 446 24.19 -15.61 34.67
CA TYR A 446 25.36 -16.27 34.11
C TYR A 446 26.25 -15.30 33.33
N VAL A 447 25.77 -14.71 32.23
CA VAL A 447 26.61 -13.88 31.33
C VAL A 447 27.10 -12.61 32.04
N ASN A 448 26.22 -11.90 32.74
CA ASN A 448 26.58 -10.72 33.53
C ASN A 448 27.51 -11.04 34.71
N LYS A 449 27.53 -12.29 35.20
CA LYS A 449 28.48 -12.76 36.22
C LYS A 449 29.81 -13.29 35.64
N GLY A 450 30.08 -13.03 34.36
CA GLY A 450 31.33 -13.38 33.71
C GLY A 450 31.40 -14.79 33.10
N LYS A 451 30.30 -15.55 33.09
CA LYS A 451 30.24 -16.88 32.44
C LYS A 451 30.03 -16.72 30.93
N LYS A 452 31.13 -16.45 30.20
CA LYS A 452 31.13 -16.13 28.75
C LYS A 452 31.76 -17.23 27.90
N SER A 453 31.64 -18.49 28.29
CA SER A 453 32.04 -19.65 27.48
C SER A 453 31.20 -20.86 27.86
N LEU A 454 31.02 -21.80 26.93
CA LEU A 454 30.25 -23.03 27.21
C LEU A 454 30.84 -23.81 28.40
N ASN A 455 32.16 -23.91 28.49
CA ASN A 455 32.84 -24.57 29.61
C ASN A 455 32.62 -23.84 30.95
N SER A 456 32.55 -22.51 30.96
CA SER A 456 32.24 -21.76 32.18
C SER A 456 30.76 -21.86 32.60
N MET A 457 29.87 -22.16 31.65
CA MET A 457 28.42 -22.24 31.85
C MET A 457 27.99 -23.64 32.29
N VAL A 458 28.56 -24.71 31.70
CA VAL A 458 28.13 -26.08 31.96
C VAL A 458 28.22 -26.47 33.45
N GLY A 459 29.29 -26.09 34.16
CA GLY A 459 29.50 -26.44 35.57
C GLY A 459 28.56 -25.76 36.57
N VAL A 460 27.65 -24.89 36.12
CA VAL A 460 26.65 -24.20 36.95
C VAL A 460 25.23 -24.35 36.37
N TYR A 461 25.11 -24.59 35.06
CA TYR A 461 23.84 -24.65 34.34
C TYR A 461 23.33 -26.09 34.12
N ALA A 462 24.22 -27.09 34.02
CA ALA A 462 23.84 -28.49 33.79
C ALA A 462 24.68 -29.45 34.66
N GLU A 463 24.03 -30.12 35.62
CA GLU A 463 24.66 -31.19 36.40
C GLU A 463 25.00 -32.38 35.49
N GLY A 464 26.27 -32.80 35.43
CA GLY A 464 26.72 -33.96 34.62
C GLY A 464 27.22 -33.65 33.19
N GLY A 465 27.72 -32.44 32.95
CA GLY A 465 28.07 -31.75 31.68
C GLY A 465 28.86 -32.42 30.54
N GLY A 466 28.93 -33.74 30.39
CA GLY A 466 29.72 -34.41 29.34
C GLY A 466 29.31 -34.05 27.90
N ASN A 467 28.00 -34.09 27.59
CA ASN A 467 27.49 -33.88 26.21
C ASN A 467 26.89 -32.50 25.95
N TRP A 468 26.82 -31.63 26.97
CA TRP A 468 26.16 -30.32 26.86
C TRP A 468 26.94 -29.34 25.98
N VAL A 469 28.26 -29.27 26.16
CA VAL A 469 29.14 -28.37 25.38
C VAL A 469 29.21 -28.76 23.89
N PRO A 470 29.41 -30.05 23.52
CA PRO A 470 29.39 -30.47 22.13
C PRO A 470 28.05 -30.20 21.42
N GLU A 471 26.92 -30.49 22.06
CA GLU A 471 25.60 -30.34 21.43
C GLU A 471 25.21 -28.88 21.20
N ILE A 472 25.51 -27.99 22.15
CA ILE A 472 25.25 -26.55 21.93
C ILE A 472 26.16 -25.99 20.84
N SER A 473 27.43 -26.43 20.78
CA SER A 473 28.34 -26.03 19.71
C SER A 473 27.81 -26.45 18.34
N LYS A 474 27.25 -27.66 18.25
CA LYS A 474 26.61 -28.20 17.04
C LYS A 474 25.38 -27.39 16.63
N PHE A 475 24.48 -27.07 17.56
CA PHE A 475 23.31 -26.25 17.25
C PHE A 475 23.68 -24.80 16.87
N TYR A 476 24.66 -24.21 17.56
CA TYR A 476 25.16 -22.87 17.23
C TYR A 476 25.77 -22.83 15.82
N ASN A 477 26.57 -23.85 15.45
CA ASN A 477 27.11 -23.98 14.09
C ASN A 477 25.98 -24.19 13.06
N LYS A 478 24.96 -24.99 13.39
CA LYS A 478 23.79 -25.18 12.51
C LYS A 478 23.02 -23.88 12.23
N ILE A 479 22.95 -22.98 13.22
CA ILE A 479 22.29 -21.66 13.08
C ILE A 479 23.16 -20.68 12.31
N THR A 480 24.45 -20.59 12.63
CA THR A 480 25.33 -19.49 12.20
C THR A 480 26.37 -19.84 11.13
N GLY A 481 26.65 -21.12 10.94
CA GLY A 481 27.77 -21.62 10.14
C GLY A 481 29.15 -21.44 10.80
N GLN A 482 29.21 -21.02 12.07
CA GLN A 482 30.45 -20.69 12.79
C GLN A 482 30.61 -21.50 14.08
N ASN A 483 31.84 -21.63 14.56
CA ASN A 483 32.12 -22.16 15.89
C ASN A 483 31.88 -21.10 16.96
N VAL A 484 31.35 -21.51 18.10
CA VAL A 484 31.11 -20.62 19.24
C VAL A 484 32.43 -20.25 19.92
N SER A 485 32.60 -18.96 20.24
CA SER A 485 33.76 -18.45 20.98
C SER A 485 33.33 -17.55 22.13
N SER A 486 34.23 -17.29 23.08
CA SER A 486 33.92 -16.49 24.26
C SER A 486 33.53 -15.04 23.95
N ALA A 487 34.09 -14.49 22.87
CA ALA A 487 33.78 -13.14 22.37
C ALA A 487 32.32 -13.00 21.88
N LYS A 488 31.62 -14.12 21.62
CA LYS A 488 30.28 -14.10 21.01
C LYS A 488 29.13 -14.06 22.01
N TRP A 489 29.36 -14.11 23.32
CA TRP A 489 28.28 -14.25 24.33
C TRP A 489 27.51 -12.95 24.67
N GLY A 490 28.11 -11.79 24.41
CA GLY A 490 27.57 -10.49 24.83
C GLY A 490 27.96 -10.09 26.26
N THR A 491 27.37 -9.01 26.75
CA THR A 491 27.65 -8.48 28.11
C THR A 491 26.70 -9.01 29.16
N GLY A 492 25.52 -9.48 28.76
CA GLY A 492 24.39 -9.63 29.66
C GLY A 492 23.91 -8.26 30.19
N VAL A 493 22.95 -8.31 31.11
CA VAL A 493 22.42 -7.16 31.86
C VAL A 493 22.31 -7.52 33.33
N LYS A 494 22.24 -6.54 34.23
CA LYS A 494 22.08 -6.76 35.68
C LYS A 494 20.61 -7.00 36.06
N THR A 495 19.67 -6.30 35.43
CA THR A 495 18.25 -6.33 35.77
C THR A 495 17.36 -6.38 34.53
N ASP A 496 16.09 -6.81 34.70
CA ASP A 496 15.10 -6.78 33.60
C ASP A 496 14.81 -5.32 33.16
N ALA A 497 14.85 -4.36 34.09
CA ALA A 497 14.71 -2.93 33.79
C ALA A 497 15.84 -2.38 32.90
N GLU A 498 17.08 -2.86 33.10
CA GLU A 498 18.20 -2.52 32.21
C GLU A 498 17.98 -3.10 30.80
N ALA A 499 17.39 -4.30 30.69
CA ALA A 499 17.04 -4.89 29.40
C ALA A 499 15.92 -4.12 28.69
N GLU A 500 14.92 -3.65 29.42
CA GLU A 500 13.83 -2.82 28.90
C GLU A 500 14.34 -1.48 28.34
N ALA A 501 15.38 -0.90 28.94
CA ALA A 501 16.03 0.31 28.44
C ALA A 501 16.81 0.10 27.12
N ASN A 502 17.10 -1.15 26.72
CA ASN A 502 17.78 -1.48 25.46
C ASN A 502 16.82 -1.62 24.26
N VAL A 503 15.52 -1.44 24.46
CA VAL A 503 14.52 -1.36 23.39
C VAL A 503 14.75 -0.07 22.59
N ILE A 504 14.72 -0.15 21.26
CA ILE A 504 14.73 1.05 20.41
C ILE A 504 13.36 1.70 20.56
N THR A 505 13.29 2.79 21.33
CA THR A 505 12.29 3.82 21.10
C THR A 505 12.76 4.62 19.89
N THR A 506 12.08 4.47 18.76
CA THR A 506 12.19 5.44 17.68
C THR A 506 11.72 6.78 18.24
N ASN A 507 12.68 7.65 18.58
CA ASN A 507 12.45 9.06 18.82
C ASN A 507 12.02 9.69 17.48
N GLY A 508 10.75 9.53 17.15
CA GLY A 508 10.11 10.18 16.01
C GLY A 508 9.43 11.44 16.48
N THR A 509 10.14 12.56 16.43
CA THR A 509 9.49 13.85 16.14
C THR A 509 9.02 13.82 14.69
N SER A 510 7.93 13.10 14.42
CA SER A 510 7.10 13.23 13.22
C SER A 510 5.66 13.47 13.68
N SER A 511 4.92 14.27 12.91
CA SER A 511 3.54 14.67 13.21
C SER A 511 2.59 13.50 13.50
N GLU A 512 2.90 12.28 13.05
CA GLU A 512 2.10 11.06 13.26
C GLU A 512 1.99 10.61 14.72
N GLY A 513 3.05 10.75 15.53
CA GLY A 513 3.02 10.31 16.93
C GLY A 513 2.10 11.19 17.80
N LEU A 514 2.05 12.49 17.49
CA LEU A 514 1.28 13.48 18.22
C LEU A 514 -0.23 13.37 17.90
N HIS A 515 -0.56 13.03 16.65
CA HIS A 515 -1.92 12.66 16.27
C HIS A 515 -2.44 11.46 17.06
N ARG A 516 -1.59 10.46 17.37
CA ARG A 516 -1.99 9.30 18.19
C ARG A 516 -2.42 9.68 19.61
N VAL A 517 -1.80 10.67 20.25
CA VAL A 517 -2.24 11.16 21.59
C VAL A 517 -3.66 11.72 21.51
N ALA A 518 -3.95 12.50 20.46
CA ALA A 518 -5.28 13.04 20.19
C ALA A 518 -6.30 11.95 19.82
N GLU A 519 -5.90 10.93 19.04
CA GLU A 519 -6.75 9.77 18.72
C GLU A 519 -7.14 8.97 19.98
N VAL A 520 -6.19 8.76 20.92
CA VAL A 520 -6.49 8.10 22.20
C VAL A 520 -7.46 8.95 23.03
N ALA A 521 -7.26 10.27 23.07
CA ALA A 521 -8.19 11.16 23.74
C ALA A 521 -9.59 11.13 23.10
N GLN A 522 -9.68 11.10 21.76
CA GLN A 522 -10.93 10.97 21.01
C GLN A 522 -11.62 9.61 21.22
N LYS A 523 -10.85 8.51 21.32
CA LYS A 523 -11.37 7.20 21.72
C LYS A 523 -12.05 7.27 23.08
N TYR A 524 -11.45 7.93 24.06
CA TYR A 524 -12.03 8.07 25.41
C TYR A 524 -13.18 9.07 25.48
N LEU A 525 -13.22 10.06 24.59
CA LEU A 525 -14.39 10.92 24.42
C LEU A 525 -15.61 10.14 23.90
N ARG A 526 -15.40 9.21 22.95
CA ARG A 526 -16.47 8.39 22.37
C ARG A 526 -16.95 7.27 23.29
N ASN A 527 -16.01 6.54 23.89
CA ASN A 527 -16.32 5.28 24.55
C ASN A 527 -16.44 5.42 26.09
N GLY A 528 -16.17 6.60 26.64
CA GLY A 528 -16.01 6.78 28.07
C GLY A 528 -14.74 6.12 28.61
N ILE A 529 -14.46 6.34 29.90
CA ILE A 529 -13.25 5.82 30.55
C ILE A 529 -13.56 5.37 31.97
N ASN A 530 -13.01 4.23 32.37
CA ASN A 530 -12.98 3.79 33.77
C ASN A 530 -12.04 4.73 34.54
N LYS A 531 -12.60 5.80 35.09
CA LYS A 531 -11.90 6.87 35.80
C LYS A 531 -11.66 6.49 37.28
N PRO A 532 -10.56 6.95 37.88
CA PRO A 532 -10.32 6.77 39.31
C PRO A 532 -11.26 7.65 40.16
N SER A 533 -11.30 7.40 41.47
CA SER A 533 -12.18 8.09 42.44
C SER A 533 -11.70 9.50 42.84
N TYR A 534 -10.49 9.91 42.44
CA TYR A 534 -9.90 11.22 42.72
C TYR A 534 -9.87 12.10 41.45
N ALA A 535 -9.45 13.36 41.58
CA ALA A 535 -9.33 14.28 40.45
C ALA A 535 -8.38 13.73 39.36
N TRP A 536 -8.89 13.53 38.15
CA TRP A 536 -8.28 12.61 37.18
C TRP A 536 -7.87 13.25 35.84
N CYS A 537 -7.79 14.57 35.76
CA CYS A 537 -7.34 15.26 34.54
C CYS A 537 -5.88 14.93 34.18
N CYS A 538 -4.95 14.97 35.15
CA CYS A 538 -3.56 14.58 34.93
C CYS A 538 -3.40 13.09 34.65
N TRP A 539 -4.19 12.25 35.35
CA TRP A 539 -4.23 10.81 35.07
C TRP A 539 -4.71 10.53 33.65
N PHE A 540 -5.73 11.25 33.18
CA PHE A 540 -6.24 11.14 31.81
C PHE A 540 -5.19 11.55 30.77
N ALA A 541 -4.53 12.70 30.95
CA ALA A 541 -3.47 13.14 30.04
C ALA A 541 -2.31 12.13 30.00
N THR A 542 -1.88 11.64 31.16
CA THR A 542 -0.86 10.60 31.29
C THR A 542 -1.26 9.31 30.59
N LYS A 543 -2.53 8.91 30.74
CA LYS A 543 -3.06 7.70 30.11
C LYS A 543 -3.10 7.83 28.59
N CYS A 544 -3.54 8.98 28.08
CA CYS A 544 -3.53 9.26 26.63
C CYS A 544 -2.11 9.21 26.07
N LEU A 545 -1.15 9.84 26.75
CA LEU A 545 0.25 9.85 26.35
C LEU A 545 0.87 8.45 26.39
N ARG A 546 0.66 7.68 27.46
CA ARG A 546 1.18 6.30 27.59
C ARG A 546 0.61 5.36 26.54
N GLU A 547 -0.71 5.40 26.32
CA GLU A 547 -1.35 4.56 25.30
C GLU A 547 -0.95 4.96 23.88
N ALA A 548 -0.61 6.24 23.67
CA ALA A 548 -0.01 6.70 22.42
C ALA A 548 1.48 6.34 22.28
N GLY A 549 2.10 5.77 23.31
CA GLY A 549 3.50 5.31 23.30
C GLY A 549 4.51 6.30 23.88
N TYR A 550 4.07 7.41 24.46
CA TYR A 550 4.96 8.39 25.10
C TYR A 550 5.34 7.92 26.50
N THR A 551 6.60 7.54 26.66
CA THR A 551 7.23 7.22 27.94
C THR A 551 8.70 7.69 27.93
N PRO A 552 9.24 8.23 29.04
CA PRO A 552 8.56 8.48 30.31
C PRO A 552 7.64 9.72 30.26
N VAL A 553 6.54 9.66 31.01
CA VAL A 553 5.62 10.79 31.21
C VAL A 553 5.41 11.00 32.70
N ALA A 554 5.17 12.25 33.11
CA ALA A 554 4.89 12.60 34.49
C ALA A 554 3.73 11.74 35.03
N ASN A 555 3.91 11.17 36.22
CA ASN A 555 2.95 10.24 36.82
C ASN A 555 2.42 10.80 38.14
N THR A 556 1.66 11.88 38.05
CA THR A 556 1.08 12.58 39.19
C THR A 556 -0.38 12.91 38.89
N ASN A 557 -1.20 12.98 39.93
CA ASN A 557 -2.57 13.47 39.87
C ASN A 557 -2.68 14.97 40.22
N LEU A 558 -1.56 15.60 40.62
CA LEU A 558 -1.47 17.03 40.92
C LEU A 558 -1.04 17.80 39.67
N CYS A 559 -1.82 18.80 39.26
CA CYS A 559 -1.56 19.58 38.05
C CYS A 559 -0.25 20.38 38.13
N ASP A 560 0.09 20.90 39.32
CA ASP A 560 1.33 21.65 39.54
C ASP A 560 2.57 20.80 39.34
N ASP A 561 2.59 19.60 39.92
CA ASP A 561 3.70 18.67 39.73
C ASP A 561 3.78 18.24 38.26
N TYR A 562 2.64 18.11 37.58
CA TYR A 562 2.59 17.83 36.15
C TYR A 562 3.25 18.97 35.36
N TYR A 563 2.88 20.22 35.65
CA TYR A 563 3.46 21.41 35.03
C TYR A 563 4.96 21.56 35.31
N ILE A 564 5.38 21.36 36.57
CA ILE A 564 6.78 21.41 37.00
C ILE A 564 7.58 20.30 36.30
N ALA A 565 7.02 19.12 36.08
CA ALA A 565 7.69 18.06 35.34
C ALA A 565 8.03 18.46 33.89
N TYR A 566 7.10 19.10 33.17
CA TYR A 566 7.39 19.63 31.82
C TYR A 566 8.40 20.78 31.87
N LYS A 567 8.31 21.64 32.90
CA LYS A 567 9.26 22.75 33.10
C LYS A 567 10.69 22.22 33.33
N ASN A 568 10.86 21.27 34.24
CA ASN A 568 12.15 20.67 34.56
C ASN A 568 12.73 19.87 33.38
N ALA A 569 11.87 19.29 32.54
CA ALA A 569 12.27 18.63 31.31
C ALA A 569 12.57 19.59 30.14
N GLY A 570 12.45 20.92 30.33
CA GLY A 570 12.65 21.91 29.26
C GLY A 570 11.57 21.89 28.16
N ARG A 571 10.44 21.22 28.41
CA ARG A 571 9.36 20.97 27.44
C ARG A 571 8.16 21.89 27.61
N LEU A 572 8.22 22.84 28.54
CA LEU A 572 7.15 23.79 28.79
C LEU A 572 7.33 25.07 27.95
N LYS A 573 6.27 25.51 27.26
CA LYS A 573 6.24 26.73 26.44
C LYS A 573 5.14 27.70 26.87
N SER A 574 5.42 29.00 26.81
CA SER A 574 4.46 30.06 27.11
C SER A 574 3.44 30.26 25.97
N PRO A 575 2.16 30.60 26.25
CA PRO A 575 1.19 30.92 25.20
C PRO A 575 1.52 32.14 24.35
N SER A 576 2.41 33.02 24.82
CA SER A 576 2.92 34.15 24.02
C SER A 576 3.99 33.73 23.01
N GLU A 577 4.65 32.59 23.21
CA GLU A 577 5.86 32.19 22.48
C GLU A 577 5.64 30.96 21.59
N TYR A 578 4.54 30.23 21.79
CA TYR A 578 4.30 28.95 21.13
C TYR A 578 2.82 28.73 20.82
N THR A 579 2.55 28.38 19.58
CA THR A 579 1.27 27.84 19.15
C THR A 579 1.27 26.32 19.37
N PRO A 580 0.35 25.77 20.17
CA PRO A 580 0.34 24.35 20.47
C PRO A 580 0.03 23.50 19.24
N LYS A 581 0.63 22.31 19.19
CA LYS A 581 0.36 21.29 18.18
C LYS A 581 -0.61 20.25 18.73
N VAL A 582 -1.24 19.50 17.83
CA VAL A 582 -2.00 18.30 18.18
C VAL A 582 -1.12 17.41 19.08
N GLY A 583 -1.69 16.81 20.13
CA GLY A 583 -0.99 15.94 21.07
C GLY A 583 -0.23 16.64 22.20
N ASP A 584 -0.03 17.96 22.13
CA ASP A 584 0.55 18.72 23.23
C ASP A 584 -0.37 18.71 24.46
N THR A 585 0.22 18.78 25.66
CA THR A 585 -0.53 18.97 26.89
C THR A 585 -0.78 20.45 27.13
N ILE A 586 -2.00 20.85 27.44
CA ILE A 586 -2.36 22.23 27.77
C ILE A 586 -2.63 22.37 29.26
N PHE A 587 -2.19 23.48 29.86
CA PHE A 587 -2.33 23.76 31.29
C PHE A 587 -3.20 24.99 31.54
N PHE A 588 -4.01 24.97 32.60
CA PHE A 588 -4.93 26.07 32.96
C PHE A 588 -4.80 26.52 34.43
N TYR A 589 -5.11 27.81 34.65
CA TYR A 589 -5.59 28.34 35.95
C TYR A 589 -7.12 28.39 35.96
N GLY A 590 -7.75 27.91 37.03
CA GLY A 590 -9.20 27.96 37.20
C GLY A 590 -9.67 29.15 38.05
N SER A 591 -10.94 29.51 37.87
CA SER A 591 -11.62 30.64 38.52
C SER A 591 -12.26 30.32 39.88
N GLY A 592 -11.84 29.27 40.58
CA GLY A 592 -12.44 28.89 41.85
C GLY A 592 -11.44 28.23 42.81
N GLY A 593 -11.08 28.96 43.87
CA GLY A 593 -10.43 28.44 45.08
C GLY A 593 -8.93 28.12 44.98
N TYR A 594 -8.15 28.77 45.86
CA TYR A 594 -6.72 28.55 46.14
C TYR A 594 -5.69 28.98 45.09
N SER A 595 -5.62 30.31 44.94
CA SER A 595 -4.48 31.10 44.43
C SER A 595 -4.17 31.01 42.94
N ARG A 596 -3.90 32.18 42.32
CA ARG A 596 -3.38 32.33 40.94
C ARG A 596 -1.93 31.83 40.77
N LYS A 597 -1.46 30.99 41.70
CA LYS A 597 -0.07 30.54 41.80
C LYS A 597 0.11 29.12 41.24
N TYR A 598 -0.98 28.37 41.10
CA TYR A 598 -1.00 26.92 40.89
C TYR A 598 -1.92 26.51 39.74
N THR A 599 -1.41 25.72 38.80
CA THR A 599 -2.17 25.07 37.73
C THR A 599 -3.16 24.08 38.33
N ASN A 600 -4.41 24.05 37.86
CA ASN A 600 -5.45 23.21 38.46
C ASN A 600 -6.23 22.36 37.44
N HIS A 601 -5.90 22.47 36.16
CA HIS A 601 -6.45 21.61 35.13
C HIS A 601 -5.48 21.39 33.97
N VAL A 602 -5.61 20.23 33.32
CA VAL A 602 -4.82 19.85 32.14
C VAL A 602 -5.68 19.16 31.08
N GLY A 603 -5.27 19.30 29.82
CA GLY A 603 -5.94 18.69 28.67
C GLY A 603 -4.96 18.23 27.59
N ILE A 604 -5.48 17.49 26.60
CA ILE A 604 -4.76 17.16 25.37
C ILE A 604 -5.25 18.06 24.25
N VAL A 605 -4.35 18.73 23.54
CA VAL A 605 -4.65 19.52 22.35
C VAL A 605 -4.99 18.58 21.20
N THR A 606 -6.15 18.78 20.57
CA THR A 606 -6.60 17.97 19.42
C THR A 606 -6.57 18.74 18.12
N GLY A 607 -6.35 20.06 18.16
CA GLY A 607 -6.16 20.90 17.00
C GLY A 607 -6.17 22.39 17.32
N THR A 608 -5.81 23.21 16.34
CA THR A 608 -5.96 24.67 16.37
C THR A 608 -6.65 25.14 15.10
N SER A 609 -7.50 26.16 15.19
CA SER A 609 -8.15 26.80 14.03
C SER A 609 -8.05 28.33 14.12
N GLY A 610 -8.15 29.04 12.99
CA GLY A 610 -7.93 30.50 12.95
C GLY A 610 -6.45 30.91 12.97
N SER A 611 -6.16 32.22 13.04
CA SER A 611 -4.80 32.76 12.95
C SER A 611 -4.63 34.04 13.79
N GLY A 612 -3.39 34.40 14.13
CA GLY A 612 -3.11 35.64 14.87
C GLY A 612 -3.72 35.64 16.29
N GLU A 613 -4.53 36.65 16.61
CA GLU A 613 -5.23 36.78 17.89
C GLU A 613 -6.57 36.01 17.94
N SER A 614 -7.09 35.58 16.78
CA SER A 614 -8.35 34.83 16.67
C SER A 614 -8.20 33.32 16.72
N ILE A 615 -6.97 32.82 16.94
CA ILE A 615 -6.70 31.39 17.01
C ILE A 615 -7.47 30.74 18.17
N GLN A 616 -8.14 29.64 17.84
CA GLN A 616 -8.85 28.76 18.73
C GLN A 616 -8.07 27.47 18.93
N ILE A 617 -8.07 26.95 20.15
CA ILE A 617 -7.39 25.73 20.55
C ILE A 617 -8.46 24.73 20.97
N HIS A 618 -8.50 23.60 20.28
CA HIS A 618 -9.43 22.50 20.55
C HIS A 618 -8.75 21.47 21.45
N THR A 619 -9.46 21.03 22.49
CA THR A 619 -8.92 20.13 23.50
C THR A 619 -9.88 18.99 23.81
N ILE A 620 -9.33 17.89 24.33
CA ILE A 620 -10.08 16.87 25.05
C ILE A 620 -9.50 16.75 26.45
N GLU A 621 -10.39 16.83 27.44
CA GLU A 621 -10.04 16.97 28.85
C GLU A 621 -10.74 15.91 29.69
N GLY A 622 -10.00 15.28 30.60
CA GLY A 622 -10.53 14.41 31.62
C GLY A 622 -10.98 15.21 32.84
N ASN A 623 -11.93 14.68 33.60
CA ASN A 623 -12.49 15.32 34.79
C ASN A 623 -13.16 16.68 34.53
N ALA A 624 -13.63 16.92 33.30
CA ALA A 624 -14.45 18.07 32.96
C ALA A 624 -15.92 17.75 33.30
N ASN A 625 -16.42 18.26 34.44
CA ASN A 625 -17.71 17.84 35.03
C ASN A 625 -17.78 16.32 35.26
N ASN A 626 -16.69 15.73 35.78
CA ASN A 626 -16.55 14.29 36.06
C ASN A 626 -16.69 13.35 34.84
N ARG A 627 -16.50 13.88 33.63
CA ARG A 627 -16.46 13.11 32.35
C ARG A 627 -15.28 13.52 31.47
N VAL A 628 -15.10 12.81 30.36
CA VAL A 628 -14.25 13.27 29.25
C VAL A 628 -15.08 14.24 28.42
N ALA A 629 -14.54 15.42 28.13
CA ALA A 629 -15.25 16.43 27.34
C ALA A 629 -14.33 17.11 26.33
N SER A 630 -14.90 17.52 25.20
CA SER A 630 -14.28 18.41 24.23
C SER A 630 -14.53 19.87 24.64
N ARG A 631 -13.50 20.73 24.51
CA ARG A 631 -13.60 22.18 24.75
C ARG A 631 -12.81 22.95 23.70
N THR A 632 -13.14 24.24 23.57
CA THR A 632 -12.44 25.16 22.68
C THR A 632 -12.14 26.47 23.41
N TYR A 633 -10.93 26.99 23.26
CA TYR A 633 -10.45 28.20 23.94
C TYR A 633 -9.83 29.17 22.94
N GLY A 634 -9.93 30.47 23.20
CA GLY A 634 -9.11 31.46 22.50
C GLY A 634 -7.66 31.44 22.98
N LYS A 635 -6.74 31.92 22.14
CA LYS A 635 -5.27 31.92 22.36
C LYS A 635 -4.80 32.27 23.78
N TYR A 636 -5.40 33.28 24.38
CA TYR A 636 -4.97 33.84 25.66
C TYR A 636 -5.98 33.64 26.80
N ARG A 637 -7.25 33.37 26.50
CA ARG A 637 -8.34 33.28 27.50
C ARG A 637 -9.60 32.65 26.92
N SER A 638 -10.37 32.01 27.80
CA SER A 638 -11.82 31.92 27.68
C SER A 638 -12.47 32.74 28.81
N SER A 639 -13.80 32.89 28.78
CA SER A 639 -14.55 33.52 29.87
C SER A 639 -14.46 32.77 31.20
N TRP A 640 -13.89 31.55 31.24
CA TRP A 640 -13.88 30.66 32.42
C TRP A 640 -12.49 30.16 32.86
N SER A 641 -11.44 30.30 32.05
CA SER A 641 -10.07 29.82 32.36
C SER A 641 -8.96 30.59 31.63
N ARG A 642 -7.77 30.67 32.25
CA ARG A 642 -6.55 31.24 31.64
C ARG A 642 -5.58 30.13 31.31
N ILE A 643 -5.10 30.08 30.07
CA ILE A 643 -4.04 29.15 29.63
C ILE A 643 -2.70 29.64 30.18
N VAL A 644 -1.90 28.73 30.75
CA VAL A 644 -0.65 29.08 31.45
C VAL A 644 0.59 28.48 30.82
N GLY A 645 0.41 27.54 29.89
CA GLY A 645 1.50 26.97 29.11
C GLY A 645 1.07 25.71 28.37
N TYR A 646 1.99 25.25 27.52
CA TYR A 646 1.88 24.02 26.77
C TYR A 646 3.08 23.14 27.05
N GLY A 647 2.82 21.89 27.40
CA GLY A 647 3.81 20.83 27.48
C GLY A 647 3.97 20.20 26.10
N VAL A 648 5.12 20.45 25.46
CA VAL A 648 5.46 19.92 24.13
C VAL A 648 5.75 18.44 24.28
N ASN A 649 5.01 17.61 23.55
CA ASN A 649 5.03 16.15 23.72
C ASN A 649 6.01 15.36 22.86
#